data_AF-A0A316Z9M0-F1
#
_entry.id   AF-A0A316Z9M0-F1
#
_cell.length_a   1.000
_cell.length_b   1.000
_cell.length_c   1.000
_cell.angle_alpha   90.00
_cell.angle_beta   90.00
_cell.angle_gamma   90.00
#
_symmetry.space_group_name_H-M   'P 1'
#
loop_
_entity.id
_entity.type
_entity.pdbx_description
1 polymer ?
#
loop_
_entity_poly.entity_id
_entity_poly.type
_entity_poly.pdbx_seq_one_letter_code
_entity_poly.pdbx_strand_id
1 'polypeptide(L)'
;MLTCPSLLRCKGLYSESKIGLETLANRSISEGWAEYVSVTGCIIGWVRGTGLMDGNNAVAEQIEKLGLRTFSSTEMAFNLLGCLHPVMVATAQVEPIVADLGGGFSRLPDLAAKTASIRAKIYDEAARRRAIALDSAADFLVTKGSAAEALHQTVKIEPRALHDFSFPKLEASPADYLRIAKARGTLDLDKTVVVVGFGEVGPYGSSRTRWEIEADGGLSLTGAIELAWAMGFIKHHSGALKATGKTYVGWVEAKSDEPIADRDVKAKFEKDILAHTGIRVVEPELFRGYDPARKGFQQEIEILHDMEPMDVSAEEADKYRREHGDKVDVWAAPSGGMYVQLKRGARIYVPQSIKFSRNVAGQLPTGWDPKRYGIPEDICANVDRTALWTLVATTEALVSAGITDPYEIYKFVHPSLVGTAIGSGMGGMESLSKMFTERRQNLDVQKDILQETFINTISAWTQLLLMSSSGPTLTPVGACATALQSVAIASEAIRAGKASVMLAGGVDDYSEEGAYEFANMGATVSSVDEAAKGREPSEASRPTTSSRAGFLESQGVGVQVLMSAATALEMGVPIQAVVAYTSTHTDKQGRSVPAPGHGVMAAAEPLKRGLAEWGLDGDSIGAISIHGTSTNANDKNESHVYQELFRHLGRSQSHAVPVMAQKWLVGHAKGGAAAWALNGLIQSTLTATVPGNRNADDIAPELRKFTYLLYASKTLQRTREDHNAGLVTSFGFGQVGGIAAILHPGHLFARLPEQDFQAYAARRVPREGKTHARMHAMFTSNSLVRVKDAPPYSDVLQDEVMINIHARAQPVGDSYAFVAPLATAPPAGKQQSSSSSASPNDDLAQGAISALAGSIGQVQGVGIDAQQVSAFPADEAFLRRNFTPAEIEYCASQPDPTAARARRWAAKEAAFKALGVAGRGAAAPLIDFEVVSSAEGPSFRLTGEAAAAAKGSKLLLSISHSGDTAVAVVHRVPA
;
A
#
# COMPACT_ATOMS: atom_id res chain seq x y z
N MET A 1 -18.38 55.71 27.85
CA MET A 1 -18.75 54.95 29.08
C MET A 1 -17.57 54.03 29.42
N LEU A 2 -17.08 54.01 30.66
CA LEU A 2 -15.85 53.28 31.05
C LEU A 2 -16.07 51.76 31.05
N THR A 3 -15.71 51.06 29.98
CA THR A 3 -15.65 49.59 30.01
C THR A 3 -14.22 49.09 30.04
N CYS A 4 -13.87 48.42 31.15
CA CYS A 4 -12.80 47.47 31.48
C CYS A 4 -11.31 47.91 31.67
N PRO A 5 -10.56 48.48 30.70
CA PRO A 5 -9.10 48.61 30.82
C PRO A 5 -8.59 49.78 31.67
N SER A 6 -9.27 50.93 31.63
CA SER A 6 -8.91 52.07 32.47
C SER A 6 -9.12 51.77 33.96
N LEU A 7 -10.11 50.91 34.25
CA LEU A 7 -10.38 50.40 35.60
C LEU A 7 -9.32 49.38 36.06
N LEU A 8 -8.78 48.55 35.16
CA LEU A 8 -7.82 47.47 35.46
C LEU A 8 -6.34 47.89 35.49
N ARG A 9 -6.01 49.19 35.37
CA ARG A 9 -4.63 49.70 35.23
C ARG A 9 -3.84 48.96 34.13
N CYS A 10 -4.42 48.86 32.93
CA CYS A 10 -3.68 48.33 31.78
C CYS A 10 -2.46 49.24 31.49
N LYS A 11 -1.27 48.64 31.31
CA LYS A 11 -0.06 49.36 30.91
C LYS A 11 -0.06 49.59 29.39
N GLY A 12 0.30 50.79 28.93
CA GLY A 12 0.38 51.17 27.51
C GLY A 12 -0.78 52.06 27.04
N LEU A 13 -0.98 52.19 25.72
CA LEU A 13 -1.98 53.09 25.10
C LEU A 13 -3.32 52.40 24.75
N TYR A 14 -3.62 51.25 25.35
CA TYR A 14 -4.80 50.47 24.98
C TYR A 14 -6.11 51.20 25.30
N SER A 15 -6.20 51.81 26.49
CA SER A 15 -7.36 52.63 26.91
C SER A 15 -7.58 53.83 26.00
N GLU A 16 -6.50 54.54 25.69
CA GLU A 16 -6.44 55.73 24.84
C GLU A 16 -6.84 55.39 23.42
N SER A 17 -6.39 54.25 22.90
CA SER A 17 -6.77 53.75 21.59
C SER A 17 -8.26 53.40 21.51
N LYS A 18 -8.82 52.75 22.54
CA LYS A 18 -10.24 52.34 22.55
C LYS A 18 -11.19 53.53 22.75
N ILE A 19 -10.86 54.49 23.63
CA ILE A 19 -11.68 55.69 23.82
C ILE A 19 -11.62 56.61 22.59
N GLY A 20 -10.49 56.67 21.89
CA GLY A 20 -10.36 57.44 20.65
C GLY A 20 -11.33 56.99 19.55
N LEU A 21 -11.69 55.70 19.51
CA LEU A 21 -12.68 55.17 18.56
C LEU A 21 -14.11 55.67 18.81
N GLU A 22 -14.46 56.07 20.03
CA GLU A 22 -15.80 56.63 20.32
C GLU A 22 -16.06 57.93 19.54
N THR A 23 -15.01 58.65 19.14
CA THR A 23 -15.14 59.86 18.30
C THR A 23 -15.76 59.58 16.94
N LEU A 24 -15.65 58.34 16.42
CA LEU A 24 -16.19 57.95 15.12
C LEU A 24 -17.72 58.05 15.06
N ALA A 25 -18.42 57.83 16.17
CA ALA A 25 -19.87 58.01 16.21
C ALA A 25 -20.24 59.47 15.91
N ASN A 26 -19.55 60.44 16.54
CA ASN A 26 -19.80 61.86 16.28
C ASN A 26 -19.30 62.29 14.89
N ARG A 27 -18.13 61.78 14.47
CA ARG A 27 -17.51 62.13 13.19
C ARG A 27 -18.30 61.61 11.99
N SER A 28 -19.02 60.50 12.14
CA SER A 28 -19.92 60.00 11.09
C SER A 28 -21.05 60.97 10.75
N ILE A 29 -21.44 61.85 11.66
CA ILE A 29 -22.47 62.86 11.44
C ILE A 29 -21.85 64.20 11.02
N SER A 30 -20.67 64.54 11.57
CA SER A 30 -20.01 65.84 11.32
C SER A 30 -19.14 65.88 10.06
N GLU A 31 -18.82 64.74 9.45
CA GLU A 31 -17.94 64.63 8.27
C GLU A 31 -18.66 63.96 7.08
N GLY A 32 -18.20 64.21 5.86
CA GLY A 32 -18.88 63.80 4.62
C GLY A 32 -18.75 62.33 4.21
N TRP A 33 -18.40 61.42 5.11
CA TRP A 33 -18.21 59.99 4.79
C TRP A 33 -19.36 59.07 5.24
N ALA A 34 -20.41 59.64 5.86
CA ALA A 34 -21.59 58.92 6.34
C ALA A 34 -22.28 58.06 5.25
N GLU A 35 -22.24 58.52 4.00
CA GLU A 35 -22.84 57.82 2.85
C GLU A 35 -22.09 56.53 2.47
N TYR A 36 -20.82 56.38 2.88
CA TYR A 36 -19.95 55.25 2.52
C TYR A 36 -19.67 54.32 3.69
N VAL A 37 -19.83 54.79 4.94
CA VAL A 37 -19.48 54.03 6.15
C VAL A 37 -20.50 54.29 7.27
N SER A 38 -21.19 53.22 7.71
CA SER A 38 -22.01 53.19 8.92
C SER A 38 -21.18 52.74 10.13
N VAL A 39 -21.41 53.32 11.31
CA VAL A 39 -20.67 53.01 12.53
C VAL A 39 -21.51 52.19 13.51
N THR A 40 -21.07 50.97 13.82
CA THR A 40 -21.60 50.15 14.91
C THR A 40 -20.50 49.88 15.93
N GLY A 41 -20.51 50.63 17.03
CA GLY A 41 -19.58 50.47 18.14
C GLY A 41 -20.04 49.35 19.07
N CYS A 42 -19.26 48.26 19.17
CA CYS A 42 -19.54 47.18 20.10
C CYS A 42 -18.66 47.30 21.36
N ILE A 43 -19.30 47.50 22.51
CA ILE A 43 -18.61 47.51 23.80
C ILE A 43 -18.48 46.06 24.29
N ILE A 44 -17.34 45.45 23.98
CA ILE A 44 -17.10 44.02 24.28
C ILE A 44 -16.79 43.83 25.78
N GLY A 45 -17.57 42.95 26.42
CA GLY A 45 -17.38 42.54 27.82
C GLY A 45 -16.24 41.53 28.03
N TRP A 46 -16.29 40.82 29.16
CA TRP A 46 -15.24 39.86 29.53
C TRP A 46 -15.35 38.56 28.74
N VAL A 47 -14.39 38.28 27.84
CA VAL A 47 -14.37 37.07 26.99
C VAL A 47 -13.31 36.08 27.47
N ARG A 48 -13.74 34.86 27.78
CA ARG A 48 -12.92 33.73 28.22
C ARG A 48 -12.31 32.98 27.04
N GLY A 49 -11.09 32.46 27.21
CA GLY A 49 -10.47 31.52 26.27
C GLY A 49 -9.78 32.15 25.04
N THR A 50 -9.37 33.40 25.12
CA THR A 50 -8.65 34.10 24.03
C THR A 50 -7.12 33.97 24.12
N GLY A 51 -6.58 33.22 25.10
CA GLY A 51 -5.14 33.14 25.39
C GLY A 51 -4.59 34.37 26.12
N LEU A 52 -4.95 35.58 25.66
CA LEU A 52 -4.58 36.87 26.24
C LEU A 52 -5.15 37.10 27.66
N MET A 53 -6.28 36.45 27.96
CA MET A 53 -7.01 36.58 29.23
C MET A 53 -6.97 35.30 30.07
N ASP A 54 -6.03 34.38 29.84
CA ASP A 54 -6.04 33.09 30.54
C ASP A 54 -5.82 33.23 32.04
N GLY A 55 -4.95 34.15 32.47
CA GLY A 55 -4.78 34.50 33.89
C GLY A 55 -6.03 35.10 34.54
N ASN A 56 -7.00 35.51 33.74
CA ASN A 56 -8.27 36.09 34.14
C ASN A 56 -9.41 35.04 34.13
N ASN A 57 -9.24 33.89 33.49
CA ASN A 57 -10.24 32.81 33.49
C ASN A 57 -10.48 32.26 34.89
N ALA A 58 -9.42 32.18 35.72
CA ALA A 58 -9.50 31.63 37.09
C ALA A 58 -10.42 32.42 38.03
N VAL A 59 -10.67 33.71 37.75
CA VAL A 59 -11.54 34.57 38.57
C VAL A 59 -12.95 34.73 37.98
N ALA A 60 -13.19 34.25 36.76
CA ALA A 60 -14.43 34.48 36.02
C ALA A 60 -15.66 33.97 36.79
N GLU A 61 -15.64 32.75 37.32
CA GLU A 61 -16.75 32.16 38.09
C GLU A 61 -17.13 33.02 39.31
N GLN A 62 -16.12 33.51 40.04
CA GLN A 62 -16.34 34.30 41.25
C GLN A 62 -16.84 35.72 40.91
N ILE A 63 -16.45 36.25 39.75
CA ILE A 63 -16.97 37.51 39.23
C ILE A 63 -18.44 37.35 38.79
N GLU A 64 -18.82 36.22 38.18
CA GLU A 64 -20.22 35.96 37.80
C GLU A 64 -21.15 35.85 39.01
N LYS A 65 -20.65 35.34 40.15
CA LYS A 65 -21.38 35.32 41.43
C LYS A 65 -21.73 36.72 41.94
N LEU A 66 -21.10 37.78 41.42
CA LEU A 66 -21.46 39.18 41.71
C LEU A 66 -22.62 39.69 40.83
N GLY A 67 -23.27 38.81 40.05
CA GLY A 67 -24.38 39.16 39.16
C GLY A 67 -23.94 39.67 37.78
N LEU A 68 -22.67 39.44 37.42
CA LEU A 68 -22.09 39.80 36.13
C LEU A 68 -22.12 38.61 35.17
N ARG A 69 -21.99 38.86 33.86
CA ARG A 69 -21.93 37.80 32.84
C ARG A 69 -20.60 37.85 32.08
N THR A 70 -19.83 36.79 32.14
CA THR A 70 -18.71 36.57 31.21
C THR A 70 -19.19 35.81 29.98
N PHE A 71 -18.43 35.90 28.89
CA PHE A 71 -18.76 35.27 27.61
C PHE A 71 -17.64 34.32 27.20
N SER A 72 -17.97 33.24 26.52
CA SER A 72 -17.05 32.49 25.68
C SER A 72 -16.78 33.24 24.37
N SER A 73 -15.74 32.82 23.64
CA SER A 73 -15.48 33.33 22.29
C SER A 73 -16.68 33.14 21.35
N THR A 74 -17.36 31.99 21.42
CA THR A 74 -18.56 31.70 20.62
C THR A 74 -19.75 32.59 21.00
N GLU A 75 -20.00 32.81 22.29
CA GLU A 75 -21.09 33.70 22.74
C GLU A 75 -20.84 35.16 22.31
N MET A 76 -19.60 35.66 22.42
CA MET A 76 -19.28 37.01 21.96
C MET A 76 -19.35 37.11 20.43
N ALA A 77 -18.91 36.08 19.71
CA ALA A 77 -19.06 36.03 18.25
C ALA A 77 -20.53 36.09 17.84
N PHE A 78 -21.42 35.36 18.52
CA PHE A 78 -22.87 35.43 18.31
C PHE A 78 -23.41 36.85 18.54
N ASN A 79 -23.01 37.50 19.64
CA ASN A 79 -23.44 38.87 19.94
C ASN A 79 -22.97 39.88 18.88
N LEU A 80 -21.75 39.73 18.38
CA LEU A 80 -21.20 40.58 17.31
C LEU A 80 -21.91 40.32 15.97
N LEU A 81 -22.21 39.06 15.63
CA LEU A 81 -23.00 38.71 14.44
C LEU A 81 -24.43 39.28 14.53
N GLY A 82 -25.01 39.35 15.73
CA GLY A 82 -26.29 40.01 15.95
C GLY A 82 -26.28 41.50 15.57
N CYS A 83 -25.14 42.18 15.71
CA CYS A 83 -24.97 43.57 15.27
C CYS A 83 -24.92 43.71 13.74
N LEU A 84 -24.73 42.61 12.99
CA LEU A 84 -24.81 42.56 11.53
C LEU A 84 -26.18 42.11 11.02
N HIS A 85 -27.17 41.93 11.91
CA HIS A 85 -28.53 41.61 11.51
C HIS A 85 -29.09 42.73 10.61
N PRO A 86 -29.88 42.43 9.54
CA PRO A 86 -30.35 43.44 8.59
C PRO A 86 -31.03 44.66 9.24
N VAL A 87 -31.76 44.46 10.34
CA VAL A 87 -32.37 45.56 11.12
C VAL A 87 -31.31 46.45 11.76
N MET A 88 -30.27 45.86 12.38
CA MET A 88 -29.18 46.63 12.99
C MET A 88 -28.36 47.36 11.93
N VAL A 89 -28.11 46.73 10.77
CA VAL A 89 -27.41 47.36 9.65
C VAL A 89 -28.21 48.52 9.08
N ALA A 90 -29.53 48.36 8.87
CA ALA A 90 -30.40 49.43 8.38
C ALA A 90 -30.46 50.61 9.36
N THR A 91 -30.54 50.33 10.67
CA THR A 91 -30.48 51.39 11.70
C THR A 91 -29.12 52.08 11.69
N ALA A 92 -28.01 51.33 11.55
CA ALA A 92 -26.65 51.88 11.52
C ALA A 92 -26.37 52.80 10.32
N GLN A 93 -27.12 52.63 9.21
CA GLN A 93 -27.06 53.52 8.04
C GLN A 93 -27.73 54.87 8.28
N VAL A 94 -28.68 54.94 9.22
CA VAL A 94 -29.38 56.18 9.58
C VAL A 94 -28.65 56.90 10.70
N GLU A 95 -28.22 56.17 11.73
CA GLU A 95 -27.52 56.72 12.87
C GLU A 95 -26.50 55.73 13.46
N PRO A 96 -25.42 56.20 14.09
CA PRO A 96 -24.45 55.32 14.74
C PRO A 96 -25.06 54.50 15.86
N ILE A 97 -24.78 53.20 15.88
CA ILE A 97 -25.22 52.31 16.95
C ILE A 97 -24.09 52.09 17.94
N VAL A 98 -24.42 52.14 19.24
CA VAL A 98 -23.52 51.68 20.32
C VAL A 98 -24.18 50.51 21.04
N ALA A 99 -23.66 49.31 20.82
CA ALA A 99 -24.15 48.08 21.43
C ALA A 99 -23.35 47.76 22.71
N ASP A 100 -24.01 47.77 23.87
CA ASP A 100 -23.42 47.33 25.14
C ASP A 100 -23.45 45.80 25.25
N LEU A 101 -22.32 45.18 24.91
CA LEU A 101 -22.07 43.75 25.08
C LEU A 101 -21.20 43.48 26.32
N GLY A 102 -21.23 44.42 27.28
CA GLY A 102 -20.33 44.49 28.43
C GLY A 102 -20.66 43.53 29.56
N GLY A 103 -21.77 42.78 29.50
CA GLY A 103 -22.12 41.77 30.52
C GLY A 103 -22.42 42.34 31.90
N GLY A 104 -22.82 43.62 31.97
CA GLY A 104 -23.13 44.33 33.21
C GLY A 104 -21.92 44.86 33.98
N PHE A 105 -20.69 44.69 33.46
CA PHE A 105 -19.45 45.09 34.15
C PHE A 105 -19.35 46.60 34.40
N SER A 106 -20.02 47.41 33.60
CA SER A 106 -20.15 48.87 33.80
C SER A 106 -20.87 49.24 35.10
N ARG A 107 -21.63 48.32 35.70
CA ARG A 107 -22.41 48.54 36.93
C ARG A 107 -21.64 48.24 38.21
N LEU A 108 -20.44 47.64 38.12
CA LEU A 108 -19.66 47.25 39.30
C LEU A 108 -18.54 48.27 39.59
N PRO A 109 -18.62 49.04 40.69
CA PRO A 109 -17.53 49.94 41.09
C PRO A 109 -16.30 49.14 41.54
N ASP A 110 -15.11 49.74 41.37
CA ASP A 110 -13.82 49.19 41.78
C ASP A 110 -13.54 47.76 41.29
N LEU A 111 -13.95 47.47 40.04
CA LEU A 111 -13.79 46.17 39.38
C LEU A 111 -12.37 45.59 39.54
N ALA A 112 -11.34 46.43 39.42
CA ALA A 112 -9.95 45.98 39.56
C ALA A 112 -9.57 45.56 40.97
N ALA A 113 -9.99 46.31 41.99
CA ALA A 113 -9.76 45.96 43.37
C ALA A 113 -10.50 44.66 43.74
N LYS A 114 -11.75 44.50 43.28
CA LYS A 114 -12.54 43.27 43.48
C LYS A 114 -11.91 42.08 42.77
N THR A 115 -11.50 42.24 41.52
CA THR A 115 -10.80 41.19 40.74
C THR A 115 -9.48 40.79 41.40
N ALA A 116 -8.68 41.77 41.85
CA ALA A 116 -7.42 41.52 42.56
C ALA A 116 -7.64 40.82 43.91
N SER A 117 -8.67 41.21 44.66
CA SER A 117 -9.03 40.56 45.93
C SER A 117 -9.48 39.11 45.74
N ILE A 118 -10.34 38.84 44.75
CA ILE A 118 -10.76 37.48 44.39
C ILE A 118 -9.54 36.64 44.00
N ARG A 119 -8.67 37.18 43.15
CA ARG A 119 -7.43 36.52 42.74
C ARG A 119 -6.51 36.21 43.93
N ALA A 120 -6.30 37.19 44.80
CA ALA A 120 -5.48 37.02 45.99
C ALA A 120 -6.04 35.95 46.92
N LYS A 121 -7.36 35.92 47.14
CA LYS A 121 -8.02 34.86 47.92
C LYS A 121 -7.83 33.47 47.33
N ILE A 122 -7.99 33.33 46.01
CA ILE A 122 -7.79 32.04 45.32
C ILE A 122 -6.34 31.57 45.46
N TYR A 123 -5.37 32.47 45.26
CA TYR A 123 -3.95 32.12 45.38
C TYR A 123 -3.52 31.86 46.82
N ASP A 124 -4.00 32.63 47.79
CA ASP A 124 -3.71 32.40 49.21
C ASP A 124 -4.27 31.04 49.66
N GLU A 125 -5.51 30.72 49.30
CA GLU A 125 -6.11 29.42 49.60
C GLU A 125 -5.35 28.27 48.93
N ALA A 126 -4.98 28.41 47.65
CA ALA A 126 -4.18 27.41 46.94
C ALA A 126 -2.78 27.23 47.56
N ALA A 127 -2.13 28.32 47.97
CA ALA A 127 -0.82 28.30 48.62
C ALA A 127 -0.90 27.62 50.00
N ARG A 128 -1.90 27.96 50.82
CA ARG A 128 -2.16 27.32 52.11
C ARG A 128 -2.39 25.82 51.96
N ARG A 129 -3.28 25.42 51.04
CA ARG A 129 -3.55 23.99 50.77
C ARG A 129 -2.30 23.24 50.31
N ARG A 130 -1.49 23.84 49.44
CA ARG A 130 -0.22 23.25 49.00
C ARG A 130 0.78 23.12 50.15
N ALA A 131 0.92 24.14 50.98
CA ALA A 131 1.79 24.10 52.15
C ALA A 131 1.35 23.01 53.13
N ILE A 132 0.06 22.93 53.44
CA ILE A 132 -0.51 21.87 54.30
C ILE A 132 -0.26 20.49 53.69
N ALA A 133 -0.45 20.32 52.38
CA ALA A 133 -0.23 19.03 51.71
C ALA A 133 1.25 18.61 51.72
N LEU A 134 2.18 19.54 51.48
CA LEU A 134 3.62 19.28 51.53
C LEU A 134 4.08 18.96 52.96
N ASP A 135 3.57 19.71 53.95
CA ASP A 135 3.87 19.48 55.37
C ASP A 135 3.31 18.13 55.84
N SER A 136 2.06 17.81 55.47
CA SER A 136 1.46 16.50 55.76
C SER A 136 2.22 15.34 55.10
N ALA A 137 2.74 15.54 53.87
CA ALA A 137 3.56 14.54 53.19
C ALA A 137 4.93 14.36 53.88
N ALA A 138 5.55 15.45 54.33
CA ALA A 138 6.80 15.40 55.09
C ALA A 138 6.60 14.74 56.47
N ASP A 139 5.54 15.10 57.21
CA ASP A 139 5.20 14.48 58.49
C ASP A 139 4.88 12.98 58.33
N PHE A 140 4.17 12.61 57.27
CA PHE A 140 3.96 11.20 56.92
C PHE A 140 5.28 10.46 56.68
N LEU A 141 6.22 11.05 55.92
CA LEU A 141 7.53 10.46 55.66
C LEU A 141 8.36 10.29 56.95
N VAL A 142 8.33 11.28 57.85
CA VAL A 142 9.06 11.23 59.14
C VAL A 142 8.44 10.20 60.09
N THR A 143 7.11 10.16 60.20
CA THR A 143 6.40 9.31 61.16
C THR A 143 6.27 7.86 60.73
N LYS A 144 6.18 7.59 59.42
CA LYS A 144 5.98 6.23 58.85
C LYS A 144 7.21 5.69 58.12
N GLY A 145 8.21 6.52 57.83
CA GLY A 145 9.43 6.13 57.12
C GLY A 145 9.25 6.00 55.60
N SER A 146 10.36 5.98 54.87
CA SER A 146 10.38 5.89 53.39
C SER A 146 9.77 4.62 52.83
N ALA A 147 9.75 3.52 53.61
CA ALA A 147 9.13 2.27 53.22
C ALA A 147 7.60 2.39 53.10
N ALA A 148 6.95 3.18 53.96
CA ALA A 148 5.51 3.42 53.89
C ALA A 148 5.14 4.36 52.73
N GLU A 149 5.99 5.35 52.42
CA GLU A 149 5.82 6.21 51.24
C GLU A 149 5.92 5.39 49.93
N ALA A 150 6.87 4.46 49.86
CA ALA A 150 7.04 3.58 48.71
C ALA A 150 5.80 2.73 48.40
N LEU A 151 4.99 2.36 49.42
CA LEU A 151 3.71 1.66 49.23
C LEU A 151 2.63 2.52 48.57
N HIS A 152 2.75 3.85 48.65
CA HIS A 152 1.85 4.80 48.00
C HIS A 152 2.35 5.26 46.62
N GLN A 153 3.61 4.95 46.27
CA GLN A 153 4.15 5.25 44.95
C GLN A 153 3.59 4.26 43.93
N THR A 154 2.96 4.80 42.89
CA THR A 154 2.49 4.00 41.77
C THR A 154 3.64 3.72 40.81
N VAL A 155 3.83 2.45 40.46
CA VAL A 155 4.76 2.06 39.39
C VAL A 155 4.08 2.39 38.06
N LYS A 156 4.60 3.41 37.36
CA LYS A 156 4.15 3.72 36.01
C LYS A 156 4.83 2.78 35.02
N ILE A 157 4.03 1.97 34.32
CA ILE A 157 4.54 1.13 33.23
C ILE A 157 4.75 2.02 32.02
N GLU A 158 5.99 2.07 31.54
CA GLU A 158 6.35 2.85 30.36
C GLU A 158 6.03 2.03 29.09
N PRO A 159 5.32 2.62 28.11
CA PRO A 159 5.02 1.92 26.87
C PRO A 159 6.31 1.72 26.06
N ARG A 160 6.48 0.52 25.52
CA ARG A 160 7.48 0.20 24.49
C ARG A 160 6.77 0.07 23.15
N ALA A 161 7.49 0.34 22.08
CA ALA A 161 6.95 0.20 20.74
C ALA A 161 6.79 -1.28 20.40
N LEU A 162 5.55 -1.67 20.10
CA LEU A 162 5.23 -2.98 19.56
C LEU A 162 4.84 -2.78 18.09
N HIS A 163 5.79 -3.01 17.19
CA HIS A 163 5.52 -2.97 15.76
C HIS A 163 4.53 -4.07 15.39
N ASP A 164 3.36 -3.68 14.89
CA ASP A 164 2.32 -4.59 14.45
C ASP A 164 2.58 -5.00 13.00
N PHE A 165 2.92 -6.28 12.81
CA PHE A 165 3.08 -6.91 11.50
C PHE A 165 1.98 -7.95 11.25
N SER A 166 0.82 -7.76 11.89
CA SER A 166 -0.32 -8.66 11.74
C SER A 166 -0.83 -8.68 10.30
N PHE A 167 -1.20 -9.87 9.87
CA PHE A 167 -1.86 -10.08 8.60
C PHE A 167 -3.33 -9.60 8.65
N PRO A 168 -4.01 -9.42 7.51
CA PRO A 168 -5.42 -9.04 7.48
C PRO A 168 -6.30 -9.97 8.31
N LYS A 169 -7.02 -9.43 9.30
CA LYS A 169 -7.82 -10.22 10.25
C LYS A 169 -8.85 -11.09 9.52
N LEU A 170 -8.89 -12.38 9.87
CA LEU A 170 -9.91 -13.30 9.39
C LEU A 170 -11.13 -13.29 10.30
N GLU A 171 -12.33 -13.34 9.71
CA GLU A 171 -13.56 -13.65 10.45
C GLU A 171 -13.58 -15.13 10.87
N ALA A 172 -14.50 -15.49 11.78
CA ALA A 172 -14.56 -16.84 12.35
C ALA A 172 -15.01 -17.90 11.32
N SER A 173 -15.91 -17.53 10.41
CA SER A 173 -16.44 -18.39 9.36
C SER A 173 -16.54 -17.67 8.00
N PRO A 174 -16.58 -18.40 6.88
CA PRO A 174 -16.98 -17.86 5.57
C PRO A 174 -18.33 -17.13 5.58
N ALA A 175 -19.28 -17.58 6.42
CA ALA A 175 -20.61 -16.99 6.50
C ALA A 175 -20.59 -15.54 7.00
N ASP A 176 -19.63 -15.18 7.85
CA ASP A 176 -19.46 -13.80 8.35
C ASP A 176 -19.06 -12.81 7.25
N TYR A 177 -18.46 -13.30 6.17
CA TYR A 177 -18.13 -12.49 4.99
C TYR A 177 -19.32 -12.27 4.04
N LEU A 178 -20.45 -12.97 4.22
CA LEU A 178 -21.65 -12.79 3.39
C LEU A 178 -22.27 -11.39 3.53
N ARG A 179 -21.92 -10.64 4.58
CA ARG A 179 -22.31 -9.23 4.73
C ARG A 179 -21.69 -8.29 3.69
N ILE A 180 -20.53 -8.67 3.14
CA ILE A 180 -19.85 -7.92 2.07
C ILE A 180 -19.93 -8.63 0.71
N ALA A 181 -19.89 -9.97 0.70
CA ALA A 181 -19.91 -10.76 -0.53
C ALA A 181 -21.33 -10.88 -1.09
N LYS A 182 -21.57 -10.28 -2.27
CA LYS A 182 -22.90 -10.24 -2.89
C LYS A 182 -23.24 -11.46 -3.76
N ALA A 183 -22.24 -12.24 -4.21
CA ALA A 183 -22.45 -13.43 -5.04
C ALA A 183 -21.83 -14.70 -4.43
N ARG A 184 -22.50 -15.84 -4.67
CA ARG A 184 -22.23 -17.18 -4.10
C ARG A 184 -21.82 -18.23 -5.14
N GLY A 185 -21.49 -17.82 -6.36
CA GLY A 185 -21.06 -18.75 -7.41
C GLY A 185 -19.71 -19.38 -7.09
N THR A 186 -19.44 -20.56 -7.66
CA THR A 186 -18.12 -21.20 -7.60
C THR A 186 -17.08 -20.36 -8.37
N LEU A 187 -15.85 -20.33 -7.85
CA LEU A 187 -14.72 -19.64 -8.47
C LEU A 187 -13.72 -20.65 -9.01
N ASP A 188 -13.17 -20.36 -10.19
CA ASP A 188 -11.94 -21.01 -10.66
C ASP A 188 -10.76 -20.40 -9.87
N LEU A 189 -10.33 -21.09 -8.83
CA LEU A 189 -9.28 -20.62 -7.92
C LEU A 189 -7.90 -20.54 -8.60
N ASP A 190 -7.67 -21.30 -9.67
CA ASP A 190 -6.43 -21.23 -10.44
C ASP A 190 -6.35 -19.97 -11.30
N LYS A 191 -7.50 -19.46 -11.75
CA LYS A 191 -7.59 -18.21 -12.53
C LYS A 191 -7.91 -16.98 -11.70
N THR A 192 -8.33 -17.14 -10.46
CA THR A 192 -8.57 -16.01 -9.55
C THR A 192 -7.22 -15.45 -9.08
N VAL A 193 -6.92 -14.20 -9.42
CA VAL A 193 -5.64 -13.56 -9.07
C VAL A 193 -5.79 -12.79 -7.76
N VAL A 194 -4.85 -13.00 -6.85
CA VAL A 194 -4.81 -12.34 -5.54
C VAL A 194 -3.48 -11.66 -5.28
N VAL A 195 -3.50 -10.55 -4.55
CA VAL A 195 -2.29 -9.94 -3.96
C VAL A 195 -2.10 -10.53 -2.57
N VAL A 196 -0.96 -11.17 -2.34
CA VAL A 196 -0.63 -11.81 -1.06
C VAL A 196 0.35 -10.99 -0.20
N GLY A 197 1.11 -10.11 -0.84
CA GLY A 197 2.14 -9.29 -0.22
C GLY A 197 2.33 -7.99 -0.99
N PHE A 198 2.72 -6.92 -0.30
CA PHE A 198 3.20 -5.71 -0.95
C PHE A 198 4.26 -5.01 -0.10
N GLY A 199 5.14 -4.26 -0.75
CA GLY A 199 6.19 -3.47 -0.13
C GLY A 199 6.49 -2.23 -0.97
N GLU A 200 7.07 -1.21 -0.36
CA GLU A 200 7.48 0.02 -1.04
C GLU A 200 8.68 0.66 -0.35
N VAL A 201 9.46 1.40 -1.13
CA VAL A 201 10.43 2.37 -0.61
C VAL A 201 10.12 3.69 -1.28
N GLY A 202 9.76 4.71 -0.49
CA GLY A 202 9.37 6.03 -0.99
C GLY A 202 9.71 7.15 -0.01
N PRO A 203 9.18 8.37 -0.23
CA PRO A 203 9.54 9.55 0.56
C PRO A 203 9.26 9.48 2.06
N TYR A 204 8.33 8.60 2.46
CA TYR A 204 8.00 8.32 3.85
C TYR A 204 8.48 6.94 4.32
N GLY A 205 9.51 6.36 3.68
CA GLY A 205 10.04 5.06 4.05
C GLY A 205 9.21 3.91 3.47
N SER A 206 8.64 3.08 4.34
CA SER A 206 7.86 1.90 3.99
C SER A 206 6.37 2.20 3.79
N SER A 207 5.60 1.19 3.38
CA SER A 207 4.14 1.31 3.25
C SER A 207 3.42 1.51 4.59
N ARG A 208 4.05 1.16 5.72
CA ARG A 208 3.50 1.36 7.06
C ARG A 208 3.57 2.82 7.46
N THR A 209 4.76 3.39 7.42
CA THR A 209 5.02 4.78 7.80
C THR A 209 4.36 5.76 6.84
N ARG A 210 4.33 5.45 5.53
CA ARG A 210 3.55 6.22 4.54
C ARG A 210 2.05 6.18 4.86
N TRP A 211 1.50 5.02 5.21
CA TRP A 211 0.07 4.90 5.56
C TRP A 211 -0.31 5.68 6.81
N GLU A 212 0.51 5.71 7.86
CA GLU A 212 0.23 6.52 9.06
C GLU A 212 0.12 8.02 8.71
N ILE A 213 1.05 8.56 7.91
CA ILE A 213 0.95 9.95 7.47
C ILE A 213 -0.24 10.16 6.53
N GLU A 214 -0.48 9.24 5.60
CA GLU A 214 -1.57 9.33 4.64
C GLU A 214 -2.94 9.28 5.31
N ALA A 215 -3.21 8.30 6.16
CA ALA A 215 -4.50 8.11 6.83
C ALA A 215 -4.65 8.99 8.07
N ASP A 216 -3.66 9.04 8.97
CA ASP A 216 -3.82 9.67 10.29
C ASP A 216 -3.25 11.10 10.34
N GLY A 217 -2.25 11.42 9.51
CA GLY A 217 -1.66 12.75 9.41
C GLY A 217 -0.50 13.01 10.37
N GLY A 218 0.01 11.97 11.02
CA GLY A 218 1.17 12.04 11.92
C GLY A 218 1.72 10.65 12.21
N LEU A 219 2.93 10.58 12.76
CA LEU A 219 3.57 9.30 13.07
C LEU A 219 3.09 8.74 14.40
N SER A 220 2.87 7.44 14.48
CA SER A 220 2.77 6.72 15.73
C SER A 220 4.15 6.61 16.41
N LEU A 221 4.21 6.04 17.61
CA LEU A 221 5.50 5.75 18.24
C LEU A 221 6.32 4.75 17.42
N THR A 222 5.67 3.72 16.88
CA THR A 222 6.29 2.72 16.01
C THR A 222 6.73 3.33 14.69
N GLY A 223 5.92 4.17 14.05
CA GLY A 223 6.31 4.85 12.82
C GLY A 223 7.49 5.80 13.00
N ALA A 224 7.55 6.51 14.12
CA ALA A 224 8.69 7.35 14.47
C ALA A 224 9.98 6.54 14.70
N ILE A 225 9.88 5.37 15.34
CA ILE A 225 11.03 4.47 15.55
C ILE A 225 11.48 3.82 14.24
N GLU A 226 10.55 3.37 13.40
CA GLU A 226 10.88 2.80 12.09
C GLU A 226 11.61 3.82 11.21
N LEU A 227 11.13 5.07 11.14
CA LEU A 227 11.82 6.14 10.41
C LEU A 227 13.13 6.55 11.07
N ALA A 228 13.19 6.63 12.41
CA ALA A 228 14.43 6.94 13.11
C ALA A 228 15.52 5.90 12.81
N TRP A 229 15.16 4.62 12.76
CA TRP A 229 16.06 3.54 12.36
C TRP A 229 16.40 3.63 10.87
N ALA A 230 15.41 3.82 10.00
CA ALA A 230 15.60 3.89 8.56
C ALA A 230 16.48 5.06 8.13
N MET A 231 16.45 6.18 8.86
CA MET A 231 17.28 7.38 8.65
C MET A 231 18.63 7.32 9.38
N GLY A 232 18.83 6.33 10.25
CA GLY A 232 20.09 6.14 10.97
C GLY A 232 20.27 7.07 12.17
N PHE A 233 19.18 7.57 12.77
CA PHE A 233 19.23 8.27 14.06
C PHE A 233 19.47 7.30 15.21
N ILE A 234 18.89 6.11 15.13
CA ILE A 234 19.02 5.05 16.13
C ILE A 234 19.51 3.75 15.51
N LYS A 235 20.15 2.91 16.34
CA LYS A 235 20.52 1.54 15.99
C LYS A 235 20.30 0.64 17.19
N HIS A 236 20.03 -0.64 16.94
CA HIS A 236 19.89 -1.62 18.01
C HIS A 236 21.27 -1.97 18.57
N HIS A 237 21.38 -2.05 19.90
CA HIS A 237 22.58 -2.50 20.61
C HIS A 237 22.22 -3.65 21.53
N SER A 238 23.07 -4.67 21.55
CA SER A 238 22.96 -5.81 22.47
C SER A 238 24.35 -6.19 22.96
N GLY A 239 24.68 -5.79 24.19
CA GLY A 239 25.99 -6.05 24.79
C GLY A 239 26.41 -4.96 25.77
N ALA A 240 27.70 -4.93 26.14
CA ALA A 240 28.23 -3.90 27.03
C ALA A 240 28.26 -2.52 26.33
N LEU A 241 27.77 -1.47 26.99
CA LEU A 241 27.88 -0.10 26.51
C LEU A 241 29.33 0.40 26.66
N LYS A 242 29.86 1.07 25.64
CA LYS A 242 31.23 1.61 25.65
C LYS A 242 31.49 2.57 26.80
N ALA A 243 30.49 3.40 27.15
CA ALA A 243 30.66 4.46 28.15
C ALA A 243 30.57 3.97 29.60
N THR A 244 29.78 2.92 29.88
CA THR A 244 29.48 2.50 31.27
C THR A 244 29.90 1.07 31.60
N GLY A 245 30.23 0.25 30.60
CA GLY A 245 30.49 -1.18 30.76
C GLY A 245 29.28 -2.02 31.15
N LYS A 246 28.10 -1.40 31.37
CA LYS A 246 26.87 -2.12 31.71
C LYS A 246 26.30 -2.80 30.47
N THR A 247 25.79 -4.02 30.65
CA THR A 247 25.03 -4.72 29.60
C THR A 247 23.73 -3.98 29.35
N TYR A 248 23.48 -3.65 28.07
CA TYR A 248 22.27 -2.99 27.60
C TYR A 248 21.73 -3.70 26.36
N VAL A 249 20.41 -3.79 26.27
CA VAL A 249 19.69 -4.31 25.10
C VAL A 249 18.58 -3.32 24.78
N GLY A 250 18.61 -2.74 23.59
CA GLY A 250 17.64 -1.74 23.17
C GLY A 250 18.21 -0.76 22.15
N TRP A 251 17.53 0.38 22.00
CA TRP A 251 17.94 1.43 21.09
C TRP A 251 19.07 2.28 21.68
N VAL A 252 20.06 2.57 20.85
CA VAL A 252 21.07 3.60 21.11
C VAL A 252 21.08 4.60 19.98
N GLU A 253 21.46 5.83 20.28
CA GLU A 253 21.69 6.84 19.26
C GLU A 253 22.88 6.46 18.39
N ALA A 254 22.71 6.51 17.08
CA ALA A 254 23.72 6.01 16.15
C ALA A 254 25.04 6.79 16.23
N LYS A 255 24.96 8.10 16.55
CA LYS A 255 26.11 9.02 16.64
C LYS A 255 26.83 8.96 18.00
N SER A 256 26.09 8.97 19.12
CA SER A 256 26.68 9.06 20.47
C SER A 256 26.85 7.71 21.18
N ASP A 257 26.24 6.63 20.67
CA ASP A 257 26.13 5.33 21.36
C ASP A 257 25.42 5.42 22.73
N GLU A 258 24.66 6.49 22.99
CA GLU A 258 23.88 6.66 24.24
C GLU A 258 22.55 5.90 24.16
N PRO A 259 22.15 5.19 25.25
CA PRO A 259 20.83 4.55 25.33
C PRO A 259 19.68 5.54 25.18
N ILE A 260 18.68 5.17 24.39
CA ILE A 260 17.44 5.92 24.24
C ILE A 260 16.24 4.99 24.44
N ALA A 261 15.27 5.43 25.26
CA ALA A 261 14.02 4.70 25.44
C ALA A 261 13.05 5.02 24.30
N ASP A 262 12.23 4.05 23.90
CA ASP A 262 11.26 4.18 22.81
C ASP A 262 10.44 5.47 22.89
N ARG A 263 9.88 5.79 24.06
CA ARG A 263 9.04 6.99 24.29
C ARG A 263 9.75 8.31 23.94
N ASP A 264 11.07 8.35 24.07
CA ASP A 264 11.87 9.55 23.90
C ASP A 264 12.30 9.72 22.43
N VAL A 265 12.26 8.65 21.64
CA VAL A 265 12.60 8.67 20.20
C VAL A 265 11.71 9.67 19.47
N LYS A 266 10.39 9.59 19.67
CA LYS A 266 9.45 10.50 19.00
C LYS A 266 9.69 11.95 19.44
N ALA A 267 9.74 12.21 20.74
CA ALA A 267 9.96 13.56 21.27
C ALA A 267 11.30 14.17 20.83
N LYS A 268 12.34 13.35 20.66
CA LYS A 268 13.68 13.79 20.27
C LYS A 268 13.85 13.98 18.76
N PHE A 269 13.36 13.05 17.95
CA PHE A 269 13.70 12.98 16.51
C PHE A 269 12.55 13.29 15.56
N GLU A 270 11.28 13.34 15.99
CA GLU A 270 10.15 13.52 15.06
C GLU A 270 10.27 14.81 14.23
N LYS A 271 10.72 15.91 14.84
CA LYS A 271 10.93 17.17 14.11
C LYS A 271 11.95 17.03 12.98
N ASP A 272 13.08 16.38 13.26
CA ASP A 272 14.14 16.17 12.26
C ASP A 272 13.73 15.13 11.21
N ILE A 273 13.00 14.08 11.63
CA ILE A 273 12.41 13.09 10.71
C ILE A 273 11.47 13.78 9.72
N LEU A 274 10.52 14.60 10.19
CA LEU A 274 9.57 15.29 9.33
C LEU A 274 10.22 16.35 8.44
N ALA A 275 11.31 16.97 8.89
CA ALA A 275 12.08 17.92 8.07
C ALA A 275 12.82 17.23 6.90
N HIS A 276 13.17 15.95 7.06
CA HIS A 276 13.99 15.18 6.12
C HIS A 276 13.25 13.96 5.52
N THR A 277 11.92 14.03 5.45
CA THR A 277 11.05 13.04 4.79
C THR A 277 10.01 13.74 3.90
N GLY A 278 9.39 13.00 2.99
CA GLY A 278 8.33 13.52 2.12
C GLY A 278 8.81 14.52 1.07
N ILE A 279 7.91 15.44 0.71
CA ILE A 279 8.15 16.52 -0.25
C ILE A 279 8.90 17.65 0.44
N ARG A 280 10.12 17.93 -0.01
CA ARG A 280 10.99 18.96 0.57
C ARG A 280 11.98 19.50 -0.46
N VAL A 281 12.74 20.52 -0.07
CA VAL A 281 13.81 21.09 -0.89
C VAL A 281 14.84 20.00 -1.23
N VAL A 282 15.32 19.97 -2.46
CA VAL A 282 16.32 18.99 -2.93
C VAL A 282 17.57 19.06 -2.08
N GLU A 283 17.97 17.93 -1.51
CA GLU A 283 19.18 17.77 -0.71
C GLU A 283 20.31 17.20 -1.59
N PRO A 284 21.36 17.99 -1.91
CA PRO A 284 22.40 17.60 -2.86
C PRO A 284 23.12 16.29 -2.51
N GLU A 285 23.24 15.96 -1.22
CA GLU A 285 23.84 14.73 -0.71
C GLU A 285 23.13 13.45 -1.21
N LEU A 286 21.84 13.53 -1.53
CA LEU A 286 21.08 12.40 -2.07
C LEU A 286 21.25 12.24 -3.60
N PHE A 287 21.88 13.21 -4.25
CA PHE A 287 21.90 13.34 -5.71
C PHE A 287 23.29 13.65 -6.27
N ARG A 288 24.34 13.03 -5.71
CA ARG A 288 25.73 13.19 -6.16
C ARG A 288 26.19 14.65 -6.23
N GLY A 289 25.73 15.48 -5.30
CA GLY A 289 26.07 16.90 -5.23
C GLY A 289 25.24 17.81 -6.14
N TYR A 290 24.18 17.30 -6.76
CA TYR A 290 23.26 18.12 -7.56
C TYR A 290 22.58 19.19 -6.72
N ASP A 291 22.86 20.45 -7.05
CA ASP A 291 22.28 21.64 -6.43
C ASP A 291 21.47 22.41 -7.48
N PRO A 292 20.11 22.41 -7.41
CA PRO A 292 19.27 23.16 -8.34
C PRO A 292 19.59 24.66 -8.38
N ALA A 293 20.14 25.25 -7.31
CA ALA A 293 20.55 26.65 -7.33
C ALA A 293 21.80 26.91 -8.19
N ARG A 294 22.54 25.87 -8.54
CA ARG A 294 23.80 25.90 -9.32
C ARG A 294 23.84 24.79 -10.36
N LYS A 295 22.75 24.60 -11.12
CA LYS A 295 22.69 23.59 -12.20
C LYS A 295 23.76 23.88 -13.27
N GLY A 296 24.68 22.94 -13.47
CA GLY A 296 25.84 23.10 -14.35
C GLY A 296 25.56 22.82 -15.82
N PHE A 297 26.24 23.55 -16.72
CA PHE A 297 26.30 23.31 -18.16
C PHE A 297 27.73 23.46 -18.65
N GLN A 298 28.06 22.81 -19.76
CA GLN A 298 29.30 23.04 -20.48
C GLN A 298 29.01 23.81 -21.77
N GLN A 299 29.64 24.98 -21.94
CA GLN A 299 29.55 25.76 -23.18
C GLN A 299 30.80 25.54 -24.02
N GLU A 300 30.62 25.11 -25.27
CA GLU A 300 31.71 25.08 -26.24
C GLU A 300 32.07 26.52 -26.64
N ILE A 301 33.35 26.87 -26.52
CA ILE A 301 33.90 28.16 -26.98
C ILE A 301 35.17 27.93 -27.80
N GLU A 302 35.41 28.80 -28.78
CA GLU A 302 36.65 28.82 -29.55
C GLU A 302 37.66 29.77 -28.89
N ILE A 303 38.90 29.32 -28.68
CA ILE A 303 39.94 30.17 -28.09
C ILE A 303 40.48 31.18 -29.11
N LEU A 304 40.54 32.45 -28.70
CA LEU A 304 40.91 33.57 -29.58
C LEU A 304 42.43 33.84 -29.61
N HIS A 305 43.16 33.27 -28.66
CA HIS A 305 44.62 33.36 -28.54
C HIS A 305 45.16 31.99 -28.12
N ASP A 306 46.44 31.76 -28.37
CA ASP A 306 47.14 30.55 -27.93
C ASP A 306 47.15 30.51 -26.39
N MET A 307 46.83 29.35 -25.81
CA MET A 307 46.86 29.15 -24.36
C MET A 307 48.30 28.96 -23.84
N GLU A 308 48.47 29.02 -22.53
CA GLU A 308 49.73 28.62 -21.91
C GLU A 308 49.97 27.11 -22.09
N PRO A 309 51.21 26.66 -22.33
CA PRO A 309 51.52 25.24 -22.45
C PRO A 309 51.26 24.50 -21.12
N MET A 310 50.59 23.36 -21.20
CA MET A 310 50.37 22.46 -20.06
C MET A 310 51.30 21.24 -20.14
N ASP A 311 51.83 20.81 -19.00
CA ASP A 311 52.66 19.61 -18.88
C ASP A 311 51.78 18.38 -18.67
N VAL A 312 51.85 17.41 -19.57
CA VAL A 312 51.03 16.20 -19.57
C VAL A 312 51.86 14.97 -19.93
N SER A 313 51.29 13.78 -19.74
CA SER A 313 51.94 12.54 -20.20
C SER A 313 51.99 12.46 -21.73
N ALA A 314 52.92 11.66 -22.27
CA ALA A 314 53.00 11.43 -23.71
C ALA A 314 51.72 10.84 -24.31
N GLU A 315 51.04 9.97 -23.55
CA GLU A 315 49.77 9.37 -23.98
C GLU A 315 48.65 10.42 -24.07
N GLU A 316 48.56 11.34 -23.10
CA GLU A 316 47.58 12.43 -23.12
C GLU A 316 47.87 13.43 -24.23
N ALA A 317 49.13 13.76 -24.47
CA ALA A 317 49.52 14.65 -25.57
C ALA A 317 49.06 14.13 -26.93
N ASP A 318 49.16 12.81 -27.16
CA ASP A 318 48.63 12.17 -28.36
C ASP A 318 47.09 12.23 -28.44
N LYS A 319 46.38 12.18 -27.30
CA LYS A 319 44.91 12.38 -27.28
C LYS A 319 44.55 13.80 -27.73
N TYR A 320 45.21 14.82 -27.20
CA TYR A 320 44.99 16.21 -27.62
C TYR A 320 45.31 16.43 -29.10
N ARG A 321 46.42 15.86 -29.58
CA ARG A 321 46.81 15.94 -31.01
C ARG A 321 45.75 15.32 -31.92
N ARG A 322 45.16 14.17 -31.54
CA ARG A 322 44.09 13.53 -32.31
C ARG A 322 42.82 14.37 -32.39
N GLU A 323 42.43 15.02 -31.29
CA GLU A 323 41.21 15.83 -31.23
C GLU A 323 41.37 17.19 -31.94
N HIS A 324 42.49 17.89 -31.72
CA HIS A 324 42.65 19.27 -32.18
C HIS A 324 43.44 19.42 -33.48
N GLY A 325 44.15 18.39 -33.95
CA GLY A 325 44.92 18.42 -35.20
C GLY A 325 45.93 19.58 -35.23
N ASP A 326 45.83 20.43 -36.25
CA ASP A 326 46.71 21.60 -36.44
C ASP A 326 46.51 22.71 -35.40
N LYS A 327 45.50 22.59 -34.53
CA LYS A 327 45.16 23.58 -33.49
C LYS A 327 45.80 23.26 -32.13
N VAL A 328 46.80 22.40 -32.10
CA VAL A 328 47.57 22.08 -30.89
C VAL A 328 49.04 21.82 -31.23
N ASP A 329 49.93 22.48 -30.49
CA ASP A 329 51.38 22.21 -30.54
C ASP A 329 51.78 21.27 -29.40
N VAL A 330 52.69 20.35 -29.68
CA VAL A 330 53.15 19.35 -28.69
C VAL A 330 54.67 19.16 -28.78
N TRP A 331 55.40 19.35 -27.67
CA TRP A 331 56.86 19.19 -27.61
C TRP A 331 57.34 18.64 -26.26
N ALA A 332 58.60 18.23 -26.15
CA ALA A 332 59.14 17.64 -24.92
C ALA A 332 59.25 18.67 -23.78
N ALA A 333 58.78 18.31 -22.59
CA ALA A 333 58.92 19.12 -21.38
C ALA A 333 60.23 18.79 -20.62
N PRO A 334 60.87 19.77 -19.96
CA PRO A 334 62.06 19.53 -19.12
C PRO A 334 61.83 18.54 -17.96
N SER A 335 60.57 18.35 -17.54
CA SER A 335 60.13 17.41 -16.50
C SER A 335 60.18 15.94 -16.93
N GLY A 336 60.39 15.65 -18.23
CA GLY A 336 60.27 14.32 -18.81
C GLY A 336 58.87 13.98 -19.35
N GLY A 337 57.91 14.92 -19.24
CA GLY A 337 56.59 14.86 -19.88
C GLY A 337 56.57 15.50 -21.29
N MET A 338 55.37 15.83 -21.76
CA MET A 338 55.14 16.57 -23.00
C MET A 338 54.38 17.86 -22.69
N TYR A 339 54.86 18.99 -23.20
CA TYR A 339 54.07 20.22 -23.24
C TYR A 339 53.04 20.15 -24.37
N VAL A 340 51.81 20.53 -24.06
CA VAL A 340 50.69 20.68 -25.00
C VAL A 340 50.22 22.13 -24.96
N GLN A 341 50.15 22.80 -26.11
CA GLN A 341 49.65 24.17 -26.22
C GLN A 341 48.47 24.21 -27.19
N LEU A 342 47.27 24.51 -26.68
CA LEU A 342 46.10 24.75 -27.52
C LEU A 342 46.26 26.10 -28.25
N LYS A 343 46.13 26.08 -29.57
CA LYS A 343 46.33 27.26 -30.43
C LYS A 343 45.01 27.94 -30.73
N ARG A 344 45.08 29.22 -31.13
CA ARG A 344 43.92 29.98 -31.61
C ARG A 344 43.08 29.13 -32.59
N GLY A 345 41.78 29.08 -32.35
CA GLY A 345 40.85 28.27 -33.14
C GLY A 345 40.56 26.88 -32.57
N ALA A 346 41.31 26.41 -31.55
CA ALA A 346 40.93 25.23 -30.77
C ALA A 346 39.63 25.49 -30.01
N ARG A 347 38.87 24.42 -29.72
CA ARG A 347 37.61 24.51 -28.99
C ARG A 347 37.77 23.90 -27.61
N ILE A 348 37.24 24.59 -26.60
CA ILE A 348 37.23 24.14 -25.21
C ILE A 348 35.80 24.19 -24.66
N TYR A 349 35.54 23.41 -23.62
CA TYR A 349 34.29 23.43 -22.89
C TYR A 349 34.47 24.20 -21.57
N VAL A 350 33.74 25.30 -21.41
CA VAL A 350 33.77 26.11 -20.18
C VAL A 350 32.54 25.81 -19.33
N PRO A 351 32.71 25.45 -18.04
CA PRO A 351 31.59 25.30 -17.11
C PRO A 351 30.86 26.63 -16.87
N GLN A 352 29.54 26.59 -16.90
CA GLN A 352 28.65 27.67 -16.47
C GLN A 352 27.51 27.08 -15.63
N SER A 353 26.73 27.93 -14.94
CA SER A 353 25.58 27.46 -14.19
C SER A 353 24.39 28.41 -14.26
N ILE A 354 23.20 27.86 -14.00
CA ILE A 354 21.95 28.61 -13.88
C ILE A 354 21.29 28.31 -12.53
N LYS A 355 20.44 29.23 -12.09
CA LYS A 355 19.50 28.97 -10.99
C LYS A 355 18.25 28.30 -11.56
N PHE A 356 18.08 27.02 -11.28
CA PHE A 356 16.93 26.24 -11.74
C PHE A 356 15.71 26.47 -10.84
N SER A 357 14.51 26.49 -11.44
CA SER A 357 13.26 26.84 -10.76
C SER A 357 12.59 25.68 -10.03
N ARG A 358 13.04 24.44 -10.22
CA ARG A 358 12.50 23.24 -9.58
C ARG A 358 13.50 22.78 -8.53
N ASN A 359 13.34 23.30 -7.31
CA ASN A 359 14.21 23.00 -6.18
C ASN A 359 13.52 22.16 -5.10
N VAL A 360 12.32 21.61 -5.36
CA VAL A 360 11.56 20.74 -4.45
C VAL A 360 11.27 19.41 -5.14
N ALA A 361 11.43 18.30 -4.41
CA ALA A 361 11.11 16.95 -4.87
C ALA A 361 10.63 16.07 -3.70
N GLY A 362 9.89 15.00 -4.02
CA GLY A 362 9.60 13.92 -3.07
C GLY A 362 10.80 12.99 -2.98
N GLN A 363 11.57 13.08 -1.90
CA GLN A 363 12.86 12.38 -1.78
C GLN A 363 12.76 11.29 -0.71
N LEU A 364 13.44 10.15 -0.92
CA LEU A 364 13.60 9.12 0.13
C LEU A 364 14.09 9.79 1.44
N PRO A 365 13.74 9.24 2.63
CA PRO A 365 14.20 9.76 3.91
C PRO A 365 15.71 9.96 3.92
N THR A 366 16.16 11.14 4.33
CA THR A 366 17.60 11.42 4.38
C THR A 366 18.29 10.47 5.34
N GLY A 367 19.40 9.91 4.89
CA GLY A 367 20.14 8.89 5.61
C GLY A 367 19.73 7.47 5.25
N TRP A 368 18.62 7.20 4.54
CA TRP A 368 18.24 5.85 4.09
C TRP A 368 19.41 5.10 3.47
N ASP A 369 19.69 3.88 3.96
CA ASP A 369 20.87 3.10 3.59
C ASP A 369 20.47 1.63 3.33
N PRO A 370 20.73 1.07 2.13
CA PRO A 370 20.42 -0.32 1.82
C PRO A 370 21.13 -1.33 2.73
N LYS A 371 22.29 -0.97 3.30
CA LYS A 371 23.05 -1.82 4.22
C LYS A 371 22.30 -2.08 5.52
N ARG A 372 21.48 -1.13 6.00
CA ARG A 372 20.61 -1.36 7.18
C ARG A 372 19.52 -2.41 6.92
N TYR A 373 19.15 -2.62 5.66
CA TYR A 373 18.22 -3.68 5.29
C TYR A 373 18.90 -5.02 5.05
N GLY A 374 20.24 -5.10 5.07
CA GLY A 374 21.00 -6.35 4.94
C GLY A 374 21.64 -6.58 3.58
N ILE A 375 21.64 -5.58 2.70
CA ILE A 375 22.33 -5.68 1.41
C ILE A 375 23.85 -5.53 1.63
N PRO A 376 24.67 -6.48 1.15
CA PRO A 376 26.14 -6.40 1.21
C PRO A 376 26.73 -5.14 0.54
N GLU A 377 27.88 -4.69 1.05
CA GLU A 377 28.54 -3.45 0.60
C GLU A 377 29.02 -3.52 -0.86
N ASP A 378 29.49 -4.68 -1.29
CA ASP A 378 29.91 -4.94 -2.68
C ASP A 378 28.75 -4.80 -3.67
N ILE A 379 27.56 -5.28 -3.31
CA ILE A 379 26.35 -5.09 -4.13
C ILE A 379 25.95 -3.61 -4.12
N CYS A 380 25.96 -2.95 -2.96
CA CYS A 380 25.63 -1.52 -2.85
C CYS A 380 26.55 -0.63 -3.69
N ALA A 381 27.79 -1.03 -3.91
CA ALA A 381 28.77 -0.24 -4.65
C ALA A 381 28.65 -0.35 -6.18
N ASN A 382 28.14 -1.48 -6.70
CA ASN A 382 28.15 -1.78 -8.14
C ASN A 382 26.77 -1.70 -8.81
N VAL A 383 25.69 -1.74 -8.02
CA VAL A 383 24.31 -1.83 -8.51
C VAL A 383 23.61 -0.47 -8.44
N ASP A 384 22.81 -0.14 -9.46
CA ASP A 384 22.02 1.09 -9.46
C ASP A 384 21.03 1.13 -8.27
N ARG A 385 20.88 2.30 -7.64
CA ARG A 385 20.02 2.46 -6.47
C ARG A 385 18.57 2.02 -6.70
N THR A 386 18.06 2.11 -7.93
CA THR A 386 16.72 1.60 -8.28
C THR A 386 16.56 0.10 -8.03
N ALA A 387 17.59 -0.70 -8.32
CA ALA A 387 17.60 -2.13 -8.04
C ALA A 387 17.76 -2.40 -6.53
N LEU A 388 18.57 -1.61 -5.82
CA LEU A 388 18.70 -1.72 -4.35
C LEU A 388 17.37 -1.49 -3.64
N TRP A 389 16.61 -0.47 -4.05
CA TRP A 389 15.26 -0.23 -3.52
C TRP A 389 14.32 -1.37 -3.84
N THR A 390 14.41 -1.93 -5.05
CA THR A 390 13.56 -3.04 -5.50
C THR A 390 13.82 -4.32 -4.70
N LEU A 391 15.07 -4.61 -4.34
CA LEU A 391 15.42 -5.74 -3.46
C LEU A 391 14.78 -5.60 -2.08
N VAL A 392 14.82 -4.40 -1.50
CA VAL A 392 14.18 -4.11 -0.20
C VAL A 392 12.66 -4.26 -0.31
N ALA A 393 12.02 -3.59 -1.28
CA ALA A 393 10.57 -3.64 -1.46
C ALA A 393 10.06 -5.05 -1.79
N THR A 394 10.79 -5.82 -2.60
CA THR A 394 10.42 -7.21 -2.90
C THR A 394 10.52 -8.10 -1.67
N THR A 395 11.60 -7.96 -0.89
CA THR A 395 11.77 -8.76 0.32
C THR A 395 10.72 -8.41 1.36
N GLU A 396 10.42 -7.12 1.55
CA GLU A 396 9.32 -6.67 2.41
C GLU A 396 7.97 -7.23 1.94
N ALA A 397 7.70 -7.22 0.62
CA ALA A 397 6.49 -7.78 0.06
C ALA A 397 6.38 -9.30 0.33
N LEU A 398 7.44 -10.07 0.12
CA LEU A 398 7.48 -11.51 0.40
C LEU A 398 7.31 -11.81 1.89
N VAL A 399 8.00 -11.07 2.76
CA VAL A 399 7.90 -11.24 4.21
C VAL A 399 6.50 -10.86 4.69
N SER A 400 5.88 -9.80 4.16
CA SER A 400 4.48 -9.44 4.43
C SER A 400 3.48 -10.51 3.97
N ALA A 401 3.86 -11.34 3.00
CA ALA A 401 3.11 -12.53 2.56
C ALA A 401 3.42 -13.79 3.40
N GLY A 402 4.19 -13.70 4.47
CA GLY A 402 4.58 -14.87 5.26
C GLY A 402 5.56 -15.81 4.57
N ILE A 403 6.31 -15.30 3.60
CA ILE A 403 7.38 -16.00 2.88
C ILE A 403 8.72 -15.41 3.35
N THR A 404 9.31 -16.02 4.38
CA THR A 404 10.57 -15.53 4.98
C THR A 404 11.82 -15.99 4.25
N ASP A 405 11.69 -17.04 3.45
CA ASP A 405 12.68 -17.55 2.50
C ASP A 405 11.99 -17.72 1.14
N PRO A 406 12.39 -17.00 0.08
CA PRO A 406 11.79 -17.11 -1.24
C PRO A 406 11.74 -18.54 -1.79
N TYR A 407 12.72 -19.39 -1.46
CA TYR A 407 12.77 -20.77 -1.97
C TYR A 407 11.68 -21.68 -1.40
N GLU A 408 10.97 -21.24 -0.34
CA GLU A 408 9.78 -21.93 0.15
C GLU A 408 8.73 -22.11 -0.95
N ILE A 409 8.62 -21.15 -1.87
CA ILE A 409 7.66 -21.18 -2.98
C ILE A 409 7.83 -22.47 -3.79
N TYR A 410 9.07 -22.95 -3.96
CA TYR A 410 9.39 -24.14 -4.75
C TYR A 410 8.98 -25.47 -4.12
N LYS A 411 8.56 -25.45 -2.84
CA LYS A 411 7.86 -26.57 -2.23
C LYS A 411 6.49 -26.82 -2.86
N PHE A 412 5.85 -25.76 -3.37
CA PHE A 412 4.47 -25.80 -3.86
C PHE A 412 4.39 -25.76 -5.39
N VAL A 413 5.25 -24.96 -6.03
CA VAL A 413 5.24 -24.75 -7.48
C VAL A 413 6.62 -24.99 -8.10
N HIS A 414 6.64 -25.32 -9.39
CA HIS A 414 7.88 -25.47 -10.15
C HIS A 414 8.56 -24.10 -10.36
N PRO A 415 9.90 -23.99 -10.42
CA PRO A 415 10.60 -22.72 -10.66
C PRO A 415 10.17 -21.99 -11.94
N SER A 416 9.69 -22.71 -12.96
CA SER A 416 9.15 -22.11 -14.19
C SER A 416 7.79 -21.41 -14.02
N LEU A 417 7.12 -21.57 -12.87
CA LEU A 417 5.83 -20.95 -12.56
C LEU A 417 5.96 -19.74 -11.64
N VAL A 418 7.19 -19.29 -11.37
CA VAL A 418 7.47 -18.08 -10.60
C VAL A 418 8.14 -17.08 -11.54
N GLY A 419 7.50 -15.94 -11.74
CA GLY A 419 7.96 -14.93 -12.70
C GLY A 419 8.00 -13.51 -12.12
N THR A 420 8.42 -12.57 -12.96
CA THR A 420 8.48 -11.14 -12.63
C THR A 420 7.97 -10.29 -13.79
N ALA A 421 7.25 -9.24 -13.43
CA ALA A 421 6.81 -8.17 -14.31
C ALA A 421 7.19 -6.79 -13.77
N ILE A 422 8.17 -6.68 -12.87
CA ILE A 422 8.61 -5.38 -12.33
C ILE A 422 9.21 -4.55 -13.47
N GLY A 423 8.71 -3.32 -13.65
CA GLY A 423 9.13 -2.40 -14.71
C GLY A 423 9.65 -1.06 -14.19
N SER A 424 10.09 -0.21 -15.12
CA SER A 424 10.47 1.18 -14.85
C SER A 424 10.08 2.06 -16.04
N GLY A 425 9.90 3.36 -15.80
CA GLY A 425 9.73 4.34 -16.87
C GLY A 425 11.05 4.70 -17.55
N MET A 426 12.13 4.86 -16.76
CA MET A 426 13.42 5.36 -17.27
C MET A 426 14.62 4.46 -16.92
N GLY A 427 14.50 3.55 -15.95
CA GLY A 427 15.59 2.66 -15.54
C GLY A 427 16.59 3.33 -14.60
N GLY A 428 17.85 2.86 -14.62
CA GLY A 428 18.92 3.33 -13.74
C GLY A 428 19.46 4.69 -14.15
N MET A 429 18.84 5.77 -13.66
CA MET A 429 19.20 7.16 -14.03
C MET A 429 20.59 7.57 -13.53
N GLU A 430 21.01 7.08 -12.37
CA GLU A 430 22.38 7.31 -11.89
C GLU A 430 23.39 6.68 -12.85
N SER A 431 23.13 5.44 -13.25
CA SER A 431 23.97 4.70 -14.19
C SER A 431 23.99 5.33 -15.59
N LEU A 432 22.85 5.83 -16.09
CA LEU A 432 22.76 6.57 -17.35
C LEU A 432 23.63 7.83 -17.34
N SER A 433 23.59 8.59 -16.25
CA SER A 433 24.39 9.80 -16.09
C SER A 433 25.89 9.49 -16.02
N LYS A 434 26.30 8.42 -15.32
CA LYS A 434 27.69 7.93 -15.36
C LYS A 434 28.13 7.54 -16.78
N MET A 435 27.27 6.83 -17.51
CA MET A 435 27.56 6.35 -18.86
C MET A 435 27.67 7.48 -19.89
N PHE A 436 26.79 8.49 -19.85
CA PHE A 436 26.76 9.55 -20.86
C PHE A 436 27.58 10.79 -20.47
N THR A 437 27.56 11.18 -19.20
CA THR A 437 28.19 12.42 -18.74
C THR A 437 29.61 12.15 -18.23
N GLU A 438 29.76 11.27 -17.24
CA GLU A 438 31.05 11.07 -16.56
C GLU A 438 32.09 10.40 -17.49
N ARG A 439 31.69 9.40 -18.29
CA ARG A 439 32.54 8.83 -19.35
C ARG A 439 32.99 9.86 -20.37
N ARG A 440 32.11 10.81 -20.76
CA ARG A 440 32.46 11.88 -21.71
C ARG A 440 33.47 12.86 -21.13
N GLN A 441 33.46 13.03 -19.81
CA GLN A 441 34.45 13.80 -19.05
C GLN A 441 35.73 13.00 -18.73
N ASN A 442 35.84 11.77 -19.24
CA ASN A 442 36.94 10.85 -18.98
C ASN A 442 37.15 10.56 -17.48
N LEU A 443 36.07 10.52 -16.71
CA LEU A 443 36.08 10.04 -15.32
C LEU A 443 36.10 8.51 -15.27
N ASP A 444 36.62 7.98 -14.17
CA ASP A 444 36.61 6.54 -13.94
C ASP A 444 35.21 6.08 -13.54
N VAL A 445 34.67 5.14 -14.32
CA VAL A 445 33.32 4.59 -14.18
C VAL A 445 33.46 3.08 -14.33
N GLN A 446 32.59 2.30 -13.66
CA GLN A 446 32.60 0.85 -13.79
C GLN A 446 32.48 0.39 -15.25
N LYS A 447 33.17 -0.69 -15.61
CA LYS A 447 33.31 -1.15 -17.00
C LYS A 447 32.01 -1.73 -17.56
N ASP A 448 31.17 -2.26 -16.69
CA ASP A 448 29.88 -2.89 -16.95
C ASP A 448 28.68 -1.94 -16.75
N ILE A 449 28.92 -0.62 -16.65
CA ILE A 449 27.88 0.38 -16.33
C ILE A 449 26.65 0.32 -17.24
N LEU A 450 26.82 -0.09 -18.50
CA LEU A 450 25.73 -0.23 -19.46
C LEU A 450 24.64 -1.17 -18.95
N GLN A 451 24.99 -2.28 -18.30
CA GLN A 451 23.99 -3.26 -17.86
C GLN A 451 23.06 -2.67 -16.78
N GLU A 452 23.58 -1.80 -15.92
CA GLU A 452 22.84 -1.15 -14.84
C GLU A 452 21.90 -0.04 -15.37
N THR A 453 22.05 0.38 -16.63
CA THR A 453 21.10 1.32 -17.26
C THR A 453 19.81 0.65 -17.71
N PHE A 454 19.82 -0.67 -17.93
CA PHE A 454 18.67 -1.35 -18.52
C PHE A 454 17.53 -1.52 -17.51
N ILE A 455 16.31 -1.26 -17.97
CA ILE A 455 15.10 -1.35 -17.15
C ILE A 455 14.87 -2.78 -16.62
N ASN A 456 15.23 -3.81 -17.40
CA ASN A 456 15.07 -5.21 -16.99
C ASN A 456 16.12 -5.70 -15.98
N THR A 457 17.27 -5.02 -15.86
CA THR A 457 18.32 -5.40 -14.89
C THR A 457 17.86 -5.26 -13.45
N ILE A 458 16.95 -4.31 -13.19
CA ILE A 458 16.29 -4.14 -11.88
C ILE A 458 15.57 -5.43 -11.46
N SER A 459 14.81 -6.02 -12.39
CA SER A 459 14.18 -7.34 -12.18
C SER A 459 15.22 -8.45 -12.12
N ALA A 460 16.27 -8.40 -12.95
CA ALA A 460 17.31 -9.42 -12.99
C ALA A 460 18.02 -9.56 -11.63
N TRP A 461 18.39 -8.46 -10.97
CA TRP A 461 19.00 -8.50 -9.63
C TRP A 461 18.08 -9.17 -8.59
N THR A 462 16.77 -8.95 -8.68
CA THR A 462 15.80 -9.63 -7.82
C THR A 462 15.79 -11.14 -8.04
N GLN A 463 15.91 -11.58 -9.30
CA GLN A 463 16.00 -13.00 -9.63
C GLN A 463 17.34 -13.62 -9.21
N LEU A 464 18.45 -12.93 -9.48
CA LEU A 464 19.81 -13.40 -9.16
C LEU A 464 20.04 -13.51 -7.65
N LEU A 465 19.55 -12.54 -6.86
CA LEU A 465 19.90 -12.42 -5.45
C LEU A 465 18.87 -13.04 -4.51
N LEU A 466 17.61 -13.22 -4.93
CA LEU A 466 16.52 -13.65 -4.05
C LEU A 466 15.76 -14.87 -4.56
N MET A 467 15.24 -14.81 -5.79
CA MET A 467 14.22 -15.77 -6.23
C MET A 467 14.80 -17.02 -6.87
N SER A 468 15.83 -16.91 -7.72
CA SER A 468 16.35 -18.02 -8.54
C SER A 468 15.26 -18.76 -9.35
N SER A 469 14.23 -18.04 -9.80
CA SER A 469 13.13 -18.62 -10.59
C SER A 469 13.46 -18.64 -12.08
N SER A 470 12.80 -19.54 -12.81
CA SER A 470 12.96 -19.70 -14.26
C SER A 470 11.65 -19.49 -15.02
N GLY A 471 10.69 -18.78 -14.42
CA GLY A 471 9.42 -18.43 -15.04
C GLY A 471 9.48 -17.18 -15.91
N PRO A 472 8.30 -16.66 -16.32
CA PRO A 472 8.23 -15.52 -17.23
C PRO A 472 8.89 -14.25 -16.67
N THR A 473 9.72 -13.60 -17.49
CA THR A 473 10.29 -12.27 -17.22
C THR A 473 9.71 -11.29 -18.23
N LEU A 474 8.82 -10.40 -17.78
CA LEU A 474 8.01 -9.53 -18.63
C LEU A 474 8.13 -8.08 -18.14
N THR A 475 9.19 -7.36 -18.52
CA THR A 475 9.48 -6.02 -18.01
C THR A 475 8.75 -4.91 -18.78
N PRO A 476 7.65 -4.32 -18.26
CA PRO A 476 6.92 -3.28 -18.98
C PRO A 476 7.60 -1.92 -18.87
N VAL A 477 7.37 -1.09 -19.90
CA VAL A 477 7.70 0.34 -19.92
C VAL A 477 6.44 1.10 -20.32
N GLY A 478 5.76 1.64 -19.33
CA GLY A 478 4.48 2.36 -19.48
C GLY A 478 4.52 3.79 -18.95
N ALA A 479 5.72 4.38 -18.87
CA ALA A 479 5.97 5.67 -18.22
C ALA A 479 5.33 5.71 -16.81
N CYS A 480 4.45 6.69 -16.53
CA CYS A 480 3.78 6.84 -15.24
C CYS A 480 2.77 5.72 -14.91
N ALA A 481 2.39 4.90 -15.89
CA ALA A 481 1.44 3.80 -15.74
C ALA A 481 2.09 2.41 -15.68
N THR A 482 3.43 2.33 -15.68
CA THR A 482 4.20 1.07 -15.66
C THR A 482 3.72 0.08 -14.59
N ALA A 483 3.49 0.51 -13.36
CA ALA A 483 3.06 -0.40 -12.30
C ALA A 483 1.66 -1.03 -12.53
N LEU A 484 0.69 -0.32 -13.13
CA LEU A 484 -0.60 -0.95 -13.45
C LEU A 484 -0.51 -1.85 -14.69
N GLN A 485 0.33 -1.48 -15.66
CA GLN A 485 0.65 -2.37 -16.78
C GLN A 485 1.34 -3.65 -16.29
N SER A 486 2.23 -3.54 -15.30
CA SER A 486 2.86 -4.68 -14.62
C SER A 486 1.83 -5.62 -14.00
N VAL A 487 0.88 -5.06 -13.22
CA VAL A 487 -0.20 -5.85 -12.60
C VAL A 487 -1.08 -6.54 -13.65
N ALA A 488 -1.38 -5.86 -14.76
CA ALA A 488 -2.15 -6.43 -15.86
C ALA A 488 -1.45 -7.64 -16.48
N ILE A 489 -0.18 -7.47 -16.88
CA ILE A 489 0.65 -8.51 -17.47
C ILE A 489 0.84 -9.70 -16.50
N ALA A 490 1.10 -9.43 -15.22
CA ALA A 490 1.24 -10.47 -14.21
C ALA A 490 -0.05 -11.27 -14.02
N SER A 491 -1.19 -10.58 -13.99
CA SER A 491 -2.52 -11.20 -13.86
C SER A 491 -2.87 -12.05 -15.08
N GLU A 492 -2.53 -11.60 -16.29
CA GLU A 492 -2.70 -12.37 -17.53
C GLU A 492 -1.79 -13.60 -17.56
N ALA A 493 -0.53 -13.49 -17.12
CA ALA A 493 0.38 -14.62 -17.04
C ALA A 493 -0.15 -15.72 -16.09
N ILE A 494 -0.74 -15.34 -14.96
CA ILE A 494 -1.37 -16.28 -14.02
C ILE A 494 -2.62 -16.91 -14.62
N ARG A 495 -3.53 -16.10 -15.17
CA ARG A 495 -4.77 -16.60 -15.81
C ARG A 495 -4.51 -17.51 -17.01
N ALA A 496 -3.41 -17.29 -17.73
CA ALA A 496 -2.97 -18.12 -18.83
C ALA A 496 -2.24 -19.40 -18.40
N GLY A 497 -2.02 -19.62 -17.09
CA GLY A 497 -1.29 -20.77 -16.56
C GLY A 497 0.23 -20.74 -16.82
N LYS A 498 0.78 -19.61 -17.27
CA LYS A 498 2.23 -19.44 -17.49
C LYS A 498 3.00 -19.22 -16.18
N ALA A 499 2.31 -18.78 -15.14
CA ALA A 499 2.84 -18.59 -13.81
C ALA A 499 1.77 -18.88 -12.75
N SER A 500 2.19 -19.21 -11.54
CA SER A 500 1.34 -19.29 -10.36
C SER A 500 1.69 -18.21 -9.34
N VAL A 501 2.90 -17.64 -9.45
CA VAL A 501 3.40 -16.52 -8.65
C VAL A 501 4.07 -15.51 -9.57
N MET A 502 3.72 -14.23 -9.44
CA MET A 502 4.32 -13.13 -10.20
C MET A 502 4.67 -11.97 -9.26
N LEU A 503 5.90 -11.49 -9.35
CA LEU A 503 6.26 -10.17 -8.81
C LEU A 503 5.78 -9.10 -9.79
N ALA A 504 5.00 -8.12 -9.33
CA ALA A 504 4.54 -7.00 -10.14
C ALA A 504 4.86 -5.68 -9.44
N GLY A 505 5.06 -4.60 -10.18
CA GLY A 505 5.38 -3.31 -9.59
C GLY A 505 6.04 -2.35 -10.54
N GLY A 506 6.56 -1.26 -9.97
CA GLY A 506 7.28 -0.24 -10.72
C GLY A 506 8.26 0.54 -9.86
N VAL A 507 9.30 1.05 -10.49
CA VAL A 507 10.32 1.89 -9.87
C VAL A 507 10.75 3.01 -10.80
N ASP A 508 11.06 4.18 -10.25
CA ASP A 508 11.80 5.22 -10.95
C ASP A 508 12.55 6.12 -9.97
N ASP A 509 13.58 6.74 -10.48
CA ASP A 509 14.49 7.59 -9.74
C ASP A 509 14.35 9.07 -10.09
N TYR A 510 14.71 9.99 -9.18
CA TYR A 510 14.84 11.42 -9.41
C TYR A 510 16.30 11.77 -9.72
N SER A 511 16.52 12.49 -10.82
CA SER A 511 17.85 12.89 -11.30
C SER A 511 17.86 14.33 -11.78
N GLU A 512 19.06 14.92 -11.88
CA GLU A 512 19.26 16.25 -12.43
C GLU A 512 18.73 16.37 -13.88
N GLU A 513 19.03 15.37 -14.70
CA GLU A 513 18.65 15.32 -16.12
C GLU A 513 17.14 15.17 -16.25
N GLY A 514 16.53 14.25 -15.49
CA GLY A 514 15.08 14.06 -15.49
C GLY A 514 14.32 15.31 -15.05
N ALA A 515 14.75 15.92 -13.94
CA ALA A 515 14.12 17.12 -13.39
C ALA A 515 14.14 18.30 -14.38
N TYR A 516 15.27 18.48 -15.08
CA TYR A 516 15.41 19.54 -16.08
C TYR A 516 14.52 19.31 -17.30
N GLU A 517 14.46 18.08 -17.82
CA GLU A 517 13.64 17.79 -19.01
C GLU A 517 12.15 17.84 -18.71
N PHE A 518 11.69 17.35 -17.56
CA PHE A 518 10.28 17.52 -17.18
C PHE A 518 9.88 18.99 -17.01
N ALA A 519 10.81 19.85 -16.57
CA ALA A 519 10.57 21.28 -16.51
C ALA A 519 10.51 21.92 -17.91
N ASN A 520 11.38 21.51 -18.85
CA ASN A 520 11.35 21.97 -20.25
C ASN A 520 10.04 21.58 -20.96
N MET A 521 9.45 20.44 -20.57
CA MET A 521 8.13 20.00 -21.04
C MET A 521 6.97 20.79 -20.43
N GLY A 522 7.22 21.66 -19.44
CA GLY A 522 6.17 22.34 -18.68
C GLY A 522 5.31 21.39 -17.84
N ALA A 523 5.83 20.22 -17.47
CA ALA A 523 5.07 19.19 -16.78
C ALA A 523 5.14 19.32 -15.24
N THR A 524 6.29 19.77 -14.72
CA THR A 524 6.52 19.93 -13.29
C THR A 524 6.25 21.34 -12.79
N VAL A 525 5.71 21.41 -11.57
CA VAL A 525 5.43 22.67 -10.86
C VAL A 525 6.73 23.46 -10.62
N SER A 526 6.67 24.77 -10.79
CA SER A 526 7.79 25.69 -10.50
C SER A 526 7.80 26.04 -9.01
N SER A 527 8.74 25.47 -8.26
CA SER A 527 8.85 25.69 -6.82
C SER A 527 9.10 27.16 -6.45
N VAL A 528 9.80 27.90 -7.31
CA VAL A 528 10.04 29.35 -7.13
C VAL A 528 8.74 30.15 -7.22
N ASP A 529 7.88 29.82 -8.19
CA ASP A 529 6.59 30.51 -8.35
C ASP A 529 5.62 30.17 -7.22
N GLU A 530 5.72 28.96 -6.68
CA GLU A 530 4.94 28.52 -5.52
C GLU A 530 5.36 29.23 -4.24
N ALA A 531 6.67 29.35 -3.99
CA ALA A 531 7.19 30.13 -2.88
C ALA A 531 6.76 31.61 -2.99
N ALA A 532 6.75 32.19 -4.20
CA ALA A 532 6.28 33.56 -4.44
C ALA A 532 4.77 33.75 -4.11
N LYS A 533 3.99 32.66 -4.13
CA LYS A 533 2.57 32.64 -3.70
C LYS A 533 2.41 32.33 -2.20
N GLY A 534 3.50 32.19 -1.44
CA GLY A 534 3.49 31.84 -0.02
C GLY A 534 3.21 30.37 0.26
N ARG A 535 3.50 29.46 -0.68
CA ARG A 535 3.34 28.02 -0.50
C ARG A 535 4.60 27.37 0.03
N GLU A 536 4.42 26.52 1.02
CA GLU A 536 5.46 25.63 1.53
C GLU A 536 5.68 24.44 0.58
N PRO A 537 6.89 23.83 0.57
CA PRO A 537 7.17 22.64 -0.24
C PRO A 537 6.12 21.52 -0.11
N SER A 538 5.65 21.27 1.11
CA SER A 538 4.64 20.24 1.42
C SER A 538 3.30 20.45 0.73
N GLU A 539 2.99 21.67 0.28
CA GLU A 539 1.74 22.04 -0.41
C GLU A 539 1.90 22.16 -1.94
N ALA A 540 3.10 21.92 -2.46
CA ALA A 540 3.39 22.07 -3.88
C ALA A 540 2.67 21.03 -4.75
N SER A 541 2.50 19.81 -4.24
CA SER A 541 1.68 18.77 -4.88
C SER A 541 0.25 18.83 -4.33
N ARG A 542 -0.70 19.31 -5.13
CA ARG A 542 -2.08 19.54 -4.69
C ARG A 542 -3.10 19.15 -5.77
N PRO A 543 -3.26 17.84 -6.01
CA PRO A 543 -4.19 17.35 -7.03
C PRO A 543 -5.59 17.88 -6.82
N THR A 544 -6.35 18.03 -7.91
CA THR A 544 -7.77 18.46 -7.94
C THR A 544 -8.05 19.91 -7.47
N THR A 545 -7.02 20.67 -7.08
CA THR A 545 -7.20 22.05 -6.59
C THR A 545 -7.34 23.08 -7.69
N SER A 546 -7.97 24.21 -7.40
CA SER A 546 -8.11 25.36 -8.31
C SER A 546 -6.76 25.98 -8.69
N SER A 547 -5.76 25.86 -7.82
CA SER A 547 -4.44 26.46 -7.99
C SER A 547 -3.34 25.47 -8.45
N ARG A 548 -3.69 24.23 -8.81
CA ARG A 548 -2.74 23.21 -9.28
C ARG A 548 -1.97 23.68 -10.53
N ALA A 549 -0.66 23.40 -10.59
CA ALA A 549 0.23 24.05 -11.56
C ALA A 549 1.26 23.11 -12.23
N GLY A 550 1.14 21.80 -12.03
CA GLY A 550 2.14 20.83 -12.47
C GLY A 550 2.30 19.72 -11.44
N PHE A 551 2.90 18.61 -11.86
CA PHE A 551 3.22 17.55 -10.91
C PHE A 551 4.50 17.84 -10.15
N LEU A 552 4.64 17.27 -8.96
CA LEU A 552 5.89 17.28 -8.22
C LEU A 552 6.60 15.95 -8.40
N GLU A 553 7.84 15.98 -8.89
CA GLU A 553 8.61 14.77 -9.14
C GLU A 553 9.04 14.08 -7.84
N SER A 554 9.10 12.75 -7.86
CA SER A 554 9.59 11.92 -6.76
C SER A 554 10.35 10.70 -7.28
N GLN A 555 10.80 9.85 -6.35
CA GLN A 555 11.60 8.65 -6.55
C GLN A 555 11.14 7.52 -5.63
N GLY A 556 11.33 6.29 -6.09
CA GLY A 556 11.16 5.08 -5.29
C GLY A 556 10.41 3.99 -6.03
N VAL A 557 10.00 2.97 -5.29
CA VAL A 557 9.51 1.68 -5.82
C VAL A 557 8.31 1.19 -5.02
N GLY A 558 7.42 0.46 -5.69
CA GLY A 558 6.45 -0.42 -5.04
C GLY A 558 6.38 -1.76 -5.75
N VAL A 559 6.27 -2.84 -4.97
CA VAL A 559 6.18 -4.23 -5.44
C VAL A 559 5.00 -4.92 -4.78
N GLN A 560 4.25 -5.70 -5.56
CA GLN A 560 3.21 -6.61 -5.13
C GLN A 560 3.59 -8.04 -5.50
N VAL A 561 3.25 -8.99 -4.63
CA VAL A 561 3.34 -10.43 -4.91
C VAL A 561 1.95 -10.90 -5.29
N LEU A 562 1.78 -11.30 -6.55
CA LEU A 562 0.53 -11.84 -7.07
C LEU A 562 0.61 -13.36 -7.12
N MET A 563 -0.48 -14.03 -6.77
CA MET A 563 -0.62 -15.48 -6.87
C MET A 563 -1.96 -15.88 -7.45
N SER A 564 -2.07 -17.11 -7.96
CA SER A 564 -3.39 -17.75 -8.07
C SER A 564 -3.96 -17.97 -6.67
N ALA A 565 -5.28 -17.80 -6.51
CA ALA A 565 -5.95 -18.03 -5.23
C ALA A 565 -5.74 -19.47 -4.76
N ALA A 566 -5.72 -20.44 -5.67
CA ALA A 566 -5.41 -21.84 -5.36
C ALA A 566 -4.03 -21.99 -4.69
N THR A 567 -3.00 -21.39 -5.27
CA THR A 567 -1.64 -21.42 -4.71
C THR A 567 -1.58 -20.70 -3.36
N ALA A 568 -2.23 -19.54 -3.25
CA ALA A 568 -2.25 -18.76 -2.02
C ALA A 568 -2.91 -19.53 -0.86
N LEU A 569 -4.06 -20.17 -1.12
CA LEU A 569 -4.81 -20.96 -0.14
C LEU A 569 -4.05 -22.23 0.28
N GLU A 570 -3.39 -22.90 -0.68
CA GLU A 570 -2.57 -24.08 -0.44
C GLU A 570 -1.35 -23.73 0.42
N MET A 571 -0.63 -22.66 0.09
CA MET A 571 0.50 -22.18 0.87
C MET A 571 0.07 -21.68 2.25
N GLY A 572 -1.13 -21.10 2.37
CA GLY A 572 -1.62 -20.45 3.58
C GLY A 572 -1.08 -19.03 3.79
N VAL A 573 -0.60 -18.39 2.72
CA VAL A 573 -0.13 -16.98 2.74
C VAL A 573 -1.33 -16.03 2.90
N PRO A 574 -1.18 -14.86 3.54
CA PRO A 574 -2.29 -13.94 3.69
C PRO A 574 -2.74 -13.46 2.31
N ILE A 575 -4.06 -13.33 2.13
CA ILE A 575 -4.65 -12.72 0.94
C ILE A 575 -5.05 -11.30 1.33
N GLN A 576 -4.38 -10.32 0.74
CA GLN A 576 -4.58 -8.90 1.07
C GLN A 576 -5.64 -8.26 0.18
N ALA A 577 -5.73 -8.70 -1.08
CA ALA A 577 -6.78 -8.26 -1.99
C ALA A 577 -6.98 -9.25 -3.15
N VAL A 578 -8.13 -9.15 -3.80
CA VAL A 578 -8.43 -9.84 -5.07
C VAL A 578 -8.31 -8.85 -6.22
N VAL A 579 -7.61 -9.23 -7.29
CA VAL A 579 -7.55 -8.46 -8.54
C VAL A 579 -8.71 -8.91 -9.43
N ALA A 580 -9.85 -8.23 -9.31
CA ALA A 580 -11.07 -8.61 -10.02
C ALA A 580 -11.06 -8.20 -11.50
N TYR A 581 -10.39 -7.10 -11.82
CA TYR A 581 -10.25 -6.62 -13.18
C TYR A 581 -8.96 -5.81 -13.32
N THR A 582 -8.30 -5.90 -14.47
CA THR A 582 -7.17 -5.04 -14.82
C THR A 582 -7.06 -4.95 -16.33
N SER A 583 -6.67 -3.79 -16.87
CA SER A 583 -6.46 -3.58 -18.31
C SER A 583 -5.62 -2.34 -18.59
N THR A 584 -5.03 -2.29 -19.78
CA THR A 584 -4.35 -1.09 -20.30
C THR A 584 -4.91 -0.68 -21.66
N HIS A 585 -4.89 0.62 -21.96
CA HIS A 585 -5.51 1.22 -23.14
C HIS A 585 -4.65 2.34 -23.70
N THR A 586 -4.60 2.42 -25.04
CA THR A 586 -4.15 3.61 -25.77
C THR A 586 -5.33 4.56 -26.01
N ASP A 587 -5.05 5.77 -26.50
CA ASP A 587 -6.08 6.80 -26.69
C ASP A 587 -6.56 6.88 -28.14
N LYS A 588 -5.89 7.68 -28.97
CA LYS A 588 -6.31 8.02 -30.34
C LYS A 588 -5.21 8.73 -31.12
N GLN A 589 -5.46 9.05 -32.39
CA GLN A 589 -4.59 9.91 -33.18
C GLN A 589 -4.35 11.27 -32.49
N GLY A 590 -3.08 11.68 -32.38
CA GLY A 590 -2.68 12.94 -31.77
C GLY A 590 -1.21 13.27 -32.08
N ARG A 591 -0.78 14.48 -31.73
CA ARG A 591 0.61 14.96 -31.90
C ARG A 591 1.29 15.36 -30.58
N SER A 592 0.66 15.06 -29.45
CA SER A 592 1.18 15.37 -28.11
C SER A 592 1.28 14.10 -27.28
N VAL A 593 2.49 13.53 -27.21
CA VAL A 593 2.83 12.35 -26.40
C VAL A 593 2.48 12.49 -24.90
N PRO A 594 2.70 13.66 -24.24
CA PRO A 594 2.40 13.79 -22.80
C PRO A 594 0.93 14.08 -22.48
N ALA A 595 0.06 14.25 -23.50
CA ALA A 595 -1.34 14.56 -23.26
C ALA A 595 -2.09 13.30 -22.78
N PRO A 596 -2.77 13.33 -21.61
CA PRO A 596 -3.63 12.23 -21.19
C PRO A 596 -4.90 12.20 -22.05
N GLY A 597 -5.42 11.00 -22.31
CA GLY A 597 -6.67 10.83 -23.05
C GLY A 597 -7.71 9.97 -22.33
N HIS A 598 -8.77 9.64 -23.09
CA HIS A 598 -9.97 8.97 -22.60
C HIS A 598 -9.99 7.46 -22.90
N GLY A 599 -8.92 6.87 -23.41
CA GLY A 599 -8.89 5.47 -23.87
C GLY A 599 -9.33 4.46 -22.82
N VAL A 600 -9.00 4.72 -21.54
CA VAL A 600 -9.43 3.91 -20.39
C VAL A 600 -10.94 3.76 -20.28
N MET A 601 -11.74 4.67 -20.84
CA MET A 601 -13.20 4.52 -20.89
C MET A 601 -13.66 3.27 -21.65
N ALA A 602 -12.85 2.72 -22.55
CA ALA A 602 -13.14 1.45 -23.22
C ALA A 602 -13.21 0.26 -22.23
N ALA A 603 -12.67 0.42 -21.02
CA ALA A 603 -12.80 -0.55 -19.94
C ALA A 603 -14.22 -0.60 -19.33
N ALA A 604 -15.13 0.34 -19.64
CA ALA A 604 -16.42 0.45 -18.96
C ALA A 604 -17.24 -0.85 -18.97
N GLU A 605 -17.41 -1.44 -20.15
CA GLU A 605 -18.21 -2.67 -20.33
C GLU A 605 -17.48 -3.92 -19.80
N PRO A 606 -16.19 -4.16 -20.11
CA PRO A 606 -15.44 -5.26 -19.48
C PRO A 606 -15.36 -5.17 -17.95
N LEU A 607 -15.17 -3.97 -17.40
CA LEU A 607 -15.16 -3.73 -15.94
C LEU A 607 -16.53 -4.05 -15.34
N LYS A 608 -17.62 -3.62 -15.98
CA LYS A 608 -18.99 -3.95 -15.54
C LYS A 608 -19.20 -5.46 -15.44
N ARG A 609 -18.75 -6.21 -16.45
CA ARG A 609 -18.84 -7.68 -16.46
C ARG A 609 -17.96 -8.31 -15.38
N GLY A 610 -16.72 -7.84 -15.24
CA GLY A 610 -15.80 -8.30 -14.20
C GLY A 610 -16.39 -8.09 -12.80
N LEU A 611 -16.95 -6.92 -12.52
CA LEU A 611 -17.64 -6.66 -11.25
C LEU A 611 -18.88 -7.55 -11.06
N ALA A 612 -19.64 -7.82 -12.12
CA ALA A 612 -20.82 -8.68 -12.05
C ALA A 612 -20.49 -10.14 -11.71
N GLU A 613 -19.33 -10.68 -12.11
CA GLU A 613 -18.83 -12.01 -11.64
C GLU A 613 -18.66 -12.05 -10.11
N TRP A 614 -18.45 -10.89 -9.50
CA TRP A 614 -18.38 -10.72 -8.04
C TRP A 614 -19.72 -10.36 -7.40
N GLY A 615 -20.79 -10.21 -8.19
CA GLY A 615 -22.09 -9.71 -7.73
C GLY A 615 -22.07 -8.21 -7.42
N LEU A 616 -21.09 -7.49 -7.97
CA LEU A 616 -20.85 -6.07 -7.72
C LEU A 616 -21.28 -5.21 -8.91
N ASP A 617 -21.55 -3.95 -8.62
CA ASP A 617 -22.00 -2.92 -9.55
C ASP A 617 -21.28 -1.59 -9.29
N GLY A 618 -21.66 -0.53 -10.02
CA GLY A 618 -21.08 0.79 -9.86
C GLY A 618 -21.21 1.39 -8.45
N ASP A 619 -22.25 1.02 -7.69
CA ASP A 619 -22.48 1.49 -6.32
C ASP A 619 -21.61 0.74 -5.30
N SER A 620 -21.17 -0.48 -5.63
CA SER A 620 -20.32 -1.29 -4.76
C SER A 620 -18.89 -0.75 -4.63
N ILE A 621 -18.46 0.15 -5.53
CA ILE A 621 -17.13 0.79 -5.46
C ILE A 621 -17.13 1.85 -4.35
N GLY A 622 -16.38 1.59 -3.29
CA GLY A 622 -16.35 2.41 -2.08
C GLY A 622 -15.34 3.55 -2.08
N ALA A 623 -14.27 3.45 -2.88
CA ALA A 623 -13.29 4.52 -3.09
C ALA A 623 -12.61 4.35 -4.46
N ILE A 624 -12.04 5.44 -4.97
CA ILE A 624 -11.13 5.39 -6.13
C ILE A 624 -9.78 6.00 -5.76
N SER A 625 -8.71 5.38 -6.22
CA SER A 625 -7.34 5.89 -6.15
C SER A 625 -6.94 6.45 -7.51
N ILE A 626 -6.98 7.77 -7.62
CA ILE A 626 -6.71 8.45 -8.88
C ILE A 626 -5.20 8.61 -9.10
N HIS A 627 -4.80 8.73 -10.36
CA HIS A 627 -3.45 9.14 -10.73
C HIS A 627 -3.14 10.51 -10.15
N GLY A 628 -4.06 11.48 -10.26
CA GLY A 628 -4.07 12.74 -9.50
C GLY A 628 -2.71 13.42 -9.43
N THR A 629 -2.20 13.93 -10.55
CA THR A 629 -0.84 14.45 -10.65
C THR A 629 -0.70 15.93 -10.33
N SER A 630 -1.77 16.65 -9.98
CA SER A 630 -1.71 18.11 -9.77
C SER A 630 -1.42 18.87 -11.08
N THR A 631 -1.68 18.25 -12.24
CA THR A 631 -1.65 18.92 -13.54
C THR A 631 -3.06 19.29 -13.99
N ASN A 632 -3.18 20.40 -14.73
CA ASN A 632 -4.48 20.85 -15.24
C ASN A 632 -5.12 19.84 -16.19
N ALA A 633 -4.30 19.21 -17.05
CA ALA A 633 -4.75 18.24 -18.03
C ALA A 633 -5.20 16.93 -17.38
N ASN A 634 -4.36 16.31 -16.54
CA ASN A 634 -4.65 15.00 -15.94
C ASN A 634 -5.89 15.05 -15.05
N ASP A 635 -5.92 15.93 -14.06
CA ASP A 635 -6.93 15.82 -12.99
C ASP A 635 -8.34 16.09 -13.53
N LYS A 636 -8.46 16.93 -14.57
CA LYS A 636 -9.69 17.14 -15.32
C LYS A 636 -10.06 15.94 -16.20
N ASN A 637 -9.09 15.40 -16.93
CA ASN A 637 -9.25 14.23 -17.80
C ASN A 637 -9.72 13.01 -17.00
N GLU A 638 -8.98 12.67 -15.95
CA GLU A 638 -9.23 11.52 -15.10
C GLU A 638 -10.58 11.63 -14.38
N SER A 639 -10.93 12.82 -13.87
CA SER A 639 -12.25 13.04 -13.27
C SER A 639 -13.39 12.86 -14.28
N HIS A 640 -13.18 13.29 -15.53
CA HIS A 640 -14.14 13.03 -16.61
C HIS A 640 -14.25 11.53 -16.92
N VAL A 641 -13.13 10.82 -17.06
CA VAL A 641 -13.11 9.37 -17.30
C VAL A 641 -13.91 8.64 -16.22
N TYR A 642 -13.68 8.93 -14.95
CA TYR A 642 -14.45 8.30 -13.87
C TYR A 642 -15.93 8.68 -13.87
N GLN A 643 -16.27 9.95 -14.15
CA GLN A 643 -17.68 10.36 -14.28
C GLN A 643 -18.40 9.52 -15.34
N GLU A 644 -17.76 9.29 -16.48
CA GLU A 644 -18.33 8.51 -17.57
C GLU A 644 -18.37 7.01 -17.26
N LEU A 645 -17.29 6.46 -16.67
CA LEU A 645 -17.25 5.08 -16.20
C LEU A 645 -18.39 4.81 -15.22
N PHE A 646 -18.56 5.63 -14.19
CA PHE A 646 -19.62 5.44 -13.20
C PHE A 646 -21.03 5.56 -13.78
N ARG A 647 -21.23 6.45 -14.76
CA ARG A 647 -22.50 6.51 -15.49
C ARG A 647 -22.80 5.18 -16.20
N HIS A 648 -21.81 4.59 -16.87
CA HIS A 648 -21.97 3.31 -17.59
C HIS A 648 -22.12 2.10 -16.65
N LEU A 649 -21.42 2.14 -15.51
CA LEU A 649 -21.52 1.14 -14.44
C LEU A 649 -22.87 1.20 -13.70
N GLY A 650 -23.71 2.20 -13.99
CA GLY A 650 -25.04 2.34 -13.39
C GLY A 650 -25.02 2.89 -11.96
N ARG A 651 -24.01 3.71 -11.62
CA ARG A 651 -23.88 4.31 -10.28
C ARG A 651 -25.03 5.27 -9.99
N SER A 652 -25.58 5.16 -8.78
CA SER A 652 -26.69 6.01 -8.29
C SER A 652 -26.24 7.46 -8.13
N GLN A 653 -27.09 8.41 -8.52
CA GLN A 653 -26.75 9.84 -8.55
C GLN A 653 -26.42 10.43 -7.18
N SER A 654 -27.02 9.91 -6.11
CA SER A 654 -26.78 10.30 -4.72
C SER A 654 -25.56 9.61 -4.08
N HIS A 655 -24.84 8.78 -4.84
CA HIS A 655 -23.80 7.92 -4.30
C HIS A 655 -22.41 8.36 -4.77
N ALA A 656 -21.96 9.58 -4.43
CA ALA A 656 -20.61 10.04 -4.84
C ALA A 656 -19.50 9.16 -4.22
N VAL A 657 -18.48 8.80 -5.01
CA VAL A 657 -17.34 8.00 -4.55
C VAL A 657 -16.25 8.89 -3.96
N PRO A 658 -15.74 8.61 -2.76
CA PRO A 658 -14.53 9.22 -2.23
C PRO A 658 -13.31 9.03 -3.15
N VAL A 659 -12.59 10.13 -3.40
CA VAL A 659 -11.41 10.19 -4.25
C VAL A 659 -10.14 10.29 -3.41
N MET A 660 -9.25 9.30 -3.52
CA MET A 660 -7.89 9.31 -2.98
C MET A 660 -6.90 9.83 -4.02
N ALA A 661 -6.13 10.85 -3.66
CA ALA A 661 -5.13 11.47 -4.55
C ALA A 661 -3.73 11.49 -3.92
N GLN A 662 -3.20 10.30 -3.60
CA GLN A 662 -2.01 10.07 -2.76
C GLN A 662 -0.77 10.92 -3.10
N LYS A 663 -0.60 11.34 -4.36
CA LYS A 663 0.55 12.17 -4.80
C LYS A 663 0.65 13.53 -4.12
N TRP A 664 -0.41 14.00 -3.45
CA TRP A 664 -0.30 15.19 -2.58
C TRP A 664 0.78 15.02 -1.50
N LEU A 665 0.95 13.77 -1.02
CA LEU A 665 1.87 13.41 0.04
C LEU A 665 3.24 12.98 -0.48
N VAL A 666 3.24 12.05 -1.43
CA VAL A 666 4.46 11.36 -1.89
C VAL A 666 5.06 11.93 -3.18
N GLY A 667 4.41 12.92 -3.79
CA GLY A 667 4.78 13.38 -5.13
C GLY A 667 4.57 12.27 -6.19
N HIS A 668 5.27 12.38 -7.32
CA HIS A 668 5.10 11.48 -8.45
C HIS A 668 6.39 10.74 -8.80
N ALA A 669 6.52 9.49 -8.35
CA ALA A 669 7.65 8.60 -8.69
C ALA A 669 7.46 7.84 -10.01
N LYS A 670 6.96 8.53 -11.05
CA LYS A 670 6.81 8.02 -12.43
C LYS A 670 6.30 6.56 -12.45
N GLY A 671 7.11 5.58 -12.83
CA GLY A 671 6.76 4.17 -12.91
C GLY A 671 6.35 3.53 -11.58
N GLY A 672 6.93 3.95 -10.45
CA GLY A 672 6.55 3.47 -9.11
C GLY A 672 5.27 4.08 -8.54
N ALA A 673 4.78 5.17 -9.14
CA ALA A 673 3.69 5.94 -8.55
C ALA A 673 2.36 5.19 -8.45
N ALA A 674 2.05 4.33 -9.42
CA ALA A 674 0.80 3.56 -9.38
C ALA A 674 0.90 2.32 -8.47
N ALA A 675 2.12 1.83 -8.18
CA ALA A 675 2.32 0.77 -7.20
C ALA A 675 2.00 1.27 -5.78
N TRP A 676 2.41 2.49 -5.43
CA TRP A 676 2.05 3.12 -4.15
C TRP A 676 0.55 3.38 -4.04
N ALA A 677 -0.08 3.85 -5.13
CA ALA A 677 -1.51 4.09 -5.18
C ALA A 677 -2.31 2.79 -5.00
N LEU A 678 -1.80 1.67 -5.52
CA LEU A 678 -2.36 0.33 -5.33
C LEU A 678 -2.16 -0.14 -3.88
N ASN A 679 -0.97 0.01 -3.30
CA ASN A 679 -0.72 -0.33 -1.89
C ASN A 679 -1.67 0.44 -0.96
N GLY A 680 -1.81 1.75 -1.18
CA GLY A 680 -2.73 2.60 -0.44
C GLY A 680 -4.19 2.18 -0.61
N LEU A 681 -4.61 1.79 -1.82
CA LEU A 681 -5.98 1.28 -2.04
C LEU A 681 -6.23 -0.05 -1.33
N ILE A 682 -5.25 -0.97 -1.33
CA ILE A 682 -5.35 -2.23 -0.58
C ILE A 682 -5.50 -1.93 0.92
N GLN A 683 -4.63 -1.08 1.48
CA GLN A 683 -4.73 -0.66 2.89
C GLN A 683 -6.08 0.01 3.21
N SER A 684 -6.56 0.88 2.31
CA SER A 684 -7.88 1.54 2.41
C SER A 684 -9.02 0.52 2.49
N THR A 685 -9.04 -0.49 1.60
CA THR A 685 -10.08 -1.53 1.61
C THR A 685 -10.04 -2.43 2.85
N LEU A 686 -8.84 -2.71 3.38
CA LEU A 686 -8.67 -3.56 4.58
C LEU A 686 -9.08 -2.84 5.87
N THR A 687 -8.82 -1.53 5.95
CA THR A 687 -9.09 -0.68 7.13
C THR A 687 -10.45 0.01 7.07
N ALA A 688 -11.12 -0.01 5.91
CA ALA A 688 -12.29 0.78 5.60
C ALA A 688 -12.06 2.30 5.82
N THR A 689 -10.82 2.76 5.62
CA THR A 689 -10.42 4.16 5.84
C THR A 689 -10.02 4.77 4.50
N VAL A 690 -10.65 5.87 4.09
CA VAL A 690 -10.31 6.59 2.85
C VAL A 690 -9.52 7.86 3.20
N PRO A 691 -8.20 7.92 2.92
CA PRO A 691 -7.40 9.12 3.14
C PRO A 691 -7.87 10.32 2.33
N GLY A 692 -7.91 11.48 2.97
CA GLY A 692 -8.20 12.75 2.31
C GLY A 692 -6.96 13.36 1.66
N ASN A 693 -7.15 14.13 0.59
CA ASN A 693 -6.12 15.00 0.05
C ASN A 693 -5.97 16.23 0.95
N ARG A 694 -5.03 16.22 1.89
CA ARG A 694 -4.87 17.33 2.85
C ARG A 694 -4.44 18.65 2.20
N ASN A 695 -3.89 18.59 0.98
CA ASN A 695 -3.58 19.77 0.18
C ASN A 695 -4.76 20.25 -0.69
N ALA A 696 -5.94 19.62 -0.59
CA ALA A 696 -7.16 20.08 -1.25
C ALA A 696 -7.77 21.30 -0.54
N ASP A 697 -7.10 22.45 -0.67
CA ASP A 697 -7.49 23.73 -0.08
C ASP A 697 -8.77 24.30 -0.71
N ASP A 698 -8.87 24.26 -2.03
CA ASP A 698 -10.08 24.60 -2.78
C ASP A 698 -10.19 23.72 -4.04
N ILE A 699 -11.31 23.03 -4.19
CA ILE A 699 -11.55 22.15 -5.35
C ILE A 699 -11.84 22.99 -6.58
N ALA A 700 -11.14 22.69 -7.67
CA ALA A 700 -11.23 23.44 -8.90
C ALA A 700 -12.68 23.54 -9.42
N PRO A 701 -13.18 24.75 -9.77
CA PRO A 701 -14.58 24.93 -10.16
C PRO A 701 -15.05 24.02 -11.29
N GLU A 702 -14.17 23.72 -12.25
CA GLU A 702 -14.47 22.85 -13.39
C GLU A 702 -14.68 21.37 -13.02
N LEU A 703 -14.25 20.94 -11.83
CA LEU A 703 -14.45 19.58 -11.34
C LEU A 703 -15.80 19.39 -10.64
N ARG A 704 -16.47 20.48 -10.20
CA ARG A 704 -17.76 20.42 -9.48
C ARG A 704 -18.90 19.79 -10.30
N LYS A 705 -18.75 19.74 -11.64
CA LYS A 705 -19.70 19.08 -12.54
C LYS A 705 -19.64 17.54 -12.49
N PHE A 706 -18.59 16.97 -11.92
CA PHE A 706 -18.40 15.52 -11.81
C PHE A 706 -19.10 15.00 -10.54
N THR A 707 -20.43 14.92 -10.60
CA THR A 707 -21.29 14.65 -9.43
C THR A 707 -21.11 13.26 -8.82
N TYR A 708 -20.49 12.31 -9.53
CA TYR A 708 -20.17 11.00 -8.97
C TYR A 708 -18.90 10.99 -8.11
N LEU A 709 -18.16 12.10 -8.01
CA LEU A 709 -16.87 12.16 -7.33
C LEU A 709 -16.95 13.06 -6.09
N LEU A 710 -16.41 12.56 -4.97
CA LEU A 710 -16.25 13.29 -3.73
C LEU A 710 -14.76 13.52 -3.45
N TYR A 711 -14.32 14.76 -3.62
CA TYR A 711 -12.95 15.19 -3.33
C TYR A 711 -12.83 15.59 -1.85
N ALA A 712 -12.42 14.65 -0.99
CA ALA A 712 -12.32 14.88 0.44
C ALA A 712 -10.93 15.44 0.82
N SER A 713 -10.91 16.49 1.65
CA SER A 713 -9.66 17.04 2.22
C SER A 713 -9.26 16.42 3.56
N LYS A 714 -10.14 15.61 4.14
CA LYS A 714 -9.94 14.92 5.42
C LYS A 714 -10.19 13.43 5.25
N THR A 715 -9.51 12.64 6.05
CA THR A 715 -9.72 11.19 6.12
C THR A 715 -11.15 10.86 6.50
N LEU A 716 -11.75 9.92 5.78
CA LEU A 716 -13.11 9.44 6.00
C LEU A 716 -13.06 8.00 6.51
N GLN A 717 -13.64 7.75 7.69
CA GLN A 717 -13.87 6.39 8.17
C GLN A 717 -15.18 5.85 7.57
N ARG A 718 -15.10 4.72 6.86
CA ARG A 718 -16.23 4.02 6.25
C ARG A 718 -16.51 2.72 7.01
N THR A 719 -17.62 2.08 6.68
CA THR A 719 -17.89 0.69 7.09
C THR A 719 -17.24 -0.28 6.11
N ARG A 720 -17.06 -1.55 6.52
CA ARG A 720 -16.52 -2.59 5.63
C ARG A 720 -17.51 -2.92 4.50
N GLU A 721 -18.79 -2.78 4.78
CA GLU A 721 -19.90 -2.95 3.85
C GLU A 721 -19.89 -1.87 2.76
N ASP A 722 -19.50 -0.64 3.12
CA ASP A 722 -19.41 0.49 2.21
C ASP A 722 -18.09 0.58 1.43
N HIS A 723 -17.00 0.01 1.96
CA HIS A 723 -15.67 0.07 1.35
C HIS A 723 -14.96 -1.28 1.34
N ASN A 724 -15.46 -2.19 0.49
CA ASN A 724 -14.86 -3.50 0.22
C ASN A 724 -14.44 -3.69 -1.26
N ALA A 725 -14.60 -2.66 -2.09
CA ALA A 725 -14.12 -2.64 -3.47
C ALA A 725 -13.63 -1.23 -3.83
N GLY A 726 -12.62 -1.16 -4.69
CA GLY A 726 -12.06 0.10 -5.16
C GLY A 726 -11.48 0.00 -6.57
N LEU A 727 -11.33 1.16 -7.21
CA LEU A 727 -10.67 1.27 -8.51
C LEU A 727 -9.38 2.08 -8.37
N VAL A 728 -8.35 1.72 -9.11
CA VAL A 728 -7.13 2.52 -9.25
C VAL A 728 -6.86 2.79 -10.73
N THR A 729 -6.47 4.01 -11.07
CA THR A 729 -6.10 4.41 -12.44
C THR A 729 -4.73 5.04 -12.50
N SER A 730 -4.08 4.93 -13.66
CA SER A 730 -2.83 5.61 -13.96
C SER A 730 -2.78 6.04 -15.43
N PHE A 731 -2.18 7.19 -15.71
CA PHE A 731 -2.07 7.75 -17.05
C PHE A 731 -0.61 8.12 -17.34
N GLY A 732 0.04 7.36 -18.21
CA GLY A 732 1.42 7.54 -18.63
C GLY A 732 1.54 8.27 -19.97
N PHE A 733 2.68 8.95 -20.16
CA PHE A 733 3.08 9.49 -21.46
C PHE A 733 3.12 8.39 -22.52
N GLY A 734 2.80 8.75 -23.76
CA GLY A 734 2.70 7.78 -24.85
C GLY A 734 1.36 7.05 -24.89
N GLN A 735 0.30 7.67 -24.33
CA GLN A 735 -1.05 7.11 -24.29
C GLN A 735 -1.10 5.76 -23.56
N VAL A 736 -0.56 5.70 -22.34
CA VAL A 736 -0.62 4.48 -21.52
C VAL A 736 -1.61 4.69 -20.39
N GLY A 737 -2.88 4.36 -20.62
CA GLY A 737 -3.92 4.35 -19.59
C GLY A 737 -4.03 2.99 -18.93
N GLY A 738 -3.96 2.92 -17.60
CA GLY A 738 -4.15 1.69 -16.82
C GLY A 738 -5.31 1.82 -15.84
N ILE A 739 -6.04 0.73 -15.63
CA ILE A 739 -7.10 0.63 -14.61
C ILE A 739 -7.09 -0.76 -13.97
N ALA A 740 -7.28 -0.82 -12.65
CA ALA A 740 -7.51 -2.07 -11.93
C ALA A 740 -8.65 -1.94 -10.91
N ALA A 741 -9.41 -3.03 -10.73
CA ALA A 741 -10.42 -3.18 -9.71
C ALA A 741 -9.95 -4.15 -8.64
N ILE A 742 -9.91 -3.67 -7.41
CA ILE A 742 -9.36 -4.37 -6.24
C ILE A 742 -10.48 -4.61 -5.25
N LEU A 743 -10.63 -5.85 -4.79
CA LEU A 743 -11.66 -6.25 -3.84
C LEU A 743 -11.04 -6.71 -2.53
N HIS A 744 -11.78 -6.47 -1.44
CA HIS A 744 -11.50 -7.04 -0.14
C HIS A 744 -11.50 -8.58 -0.22
N PRO A 745 -10.57 -9.29 0.43
CA PRO A 745 -10.41 -10.74 0.32
C PRO A 745 -11.63 -11.55 0.80
N GLY A 746 -12.48 -10.96 1.64
CA GLY A 746 -13.73 -11.59 2.07
C GLY A 746 -14.69 -11.95 0.93
N HIS A 747 -14.60 -11.30 -0.25
CA HIS A 747 -15.35 -11.71 -1.44
C HIS A 747 -14.95 -13.11 -1.94
N LEU A 748 -13.68 -13.49 -1.78
CA LEU A 748 -13.18 -14.83 -2.06
C LEU A 748 -13.56 -15.80 -0.93
N PHE A 749 -13.29 -15.42 0.33
CA PHE A 749 -13.50 -16.32 1.48
C PHE A 749 -14.96 -16.74 1.66
N ALA A 750 -15.92 -15.87 1.37
CA ALA A 750 -17.35 -16.19 1.43
C ALA A 750 -17.79 -17.32 0.48
N ARG A 751 -16.96 -17.67 -0.51
CA ARG A 751 -17.24 -18.70 -1.52
C ARG A 751 -16.45 -19.99 -1.27
N LEU A 752 -15.61 -20.03 -0.25
CA LEU A 752 -14.88 -21.24 0.12
C LEU A 752 -15.77 -22.15 1.00
N PRO A 753 -15.63 -23.48 0.85
CA PRO A 753 -16.14 -24.42 1.85
C PRO A 753 -15.56 -24.11 3.22
N GLU A 754 -16.36 -24.30 4.28
CA GLU A 754 -15.94 -24.08 5.68
C GLU A 754 -14.64 -24.83 5.98
N GLN A 755 -14.55 -26.09 5.58
CA GLN A 755 -13.36 -26.92 5.82
C GLN A 755 -12.09 -26.33 5.19
N ASP A 756 -12.18 -25.84 3.96
CA ASP A 756 -11.03 -25.25 3.25
C ASP A 756 -10.61 -23.92 3.88
N PHE A 757 -11.59 -23.11 4.28
CA PHE A 757 -11.33 -21.87 4.99
C PHE A 757 -10.64 -22.11 6.33
N GLN A 758 -11.11 -23.07 7.13
CA GLN A 758 -10.48 -23.42 8.41
C GLN A 758 -9.08 -24.02 8.21
N ALA A 759 -8.87 -24.85 7.19
CA ALA A 759 -7.55 -25.37 6.83
C ALA A 759 -6.58 -24.25 6.43
N TYR A 760 -7.04 -23.29 5.62
CA TYR A 760 -6.29 -22.09 5.27
C TYR A 760 -5.95 -21.24 6.51
N ALA A 761 -6.94 -20.97 7.37
CA ALA A 761 -6.75 -20.20 8.60
C ALA A 761 -5.70 -20.85 9.52
N ALA A 762 -5.75 -22.17 9.68
CA ALA A 762 -4.78 -22.94 10.47
C ALA A 762 -3.35 -22.85 9.88
N ARG A 763 -3.20 -22.91 8.55
CA ARG A 763 -1.88 -22.74 7.88
C ARG A 763 -1.31 -21.33 8.01
N ARG A 764 -2.16 -20.31 8.11
CA ARG A 764 -1.78 -18.89 8.17
C ARG A 764 -1.15 -18.51 9.53
N VAL A 765 -1.63 -19.06 10.64
CA VAL A 765 -1.16 -18.72 12.01
C VAL A 765 0.36 -18.81 12.18
N PRO A 766 1.05 -19.94 11.88
CA PRO A 766 2.50 -20.02 12.05
C PRO A 766 3.28 -19.07 11.13
N ARG A 767 2.72 -18.69 9.97
CA ARG A 767 3.35 -17.74 9.04
C ARG A 767 3.35 -16.31 9.56
N GLU A 768 2.29 -15.91 10.24
CA GLU A 768 2.20 -14.61 10.90
C GLU A 768 3.30 -14.46 11.97
N GLY A 769 3.49 -15.51 12.79
CA GLY A 769 4.59 -15.56 13.76
C GLY A 769 5.99 -15.47 13.12
N LYS A 770 6.21 -16.17 11.99
CA LYS A 770 7.46 -16.07 11.23
C LYS A 770 7.68 -14.66 10.66
N THR A 771 6.63 -14.04 10.13
CA THR A 771 6.67 -12.66 9.62
C THR A 771 7.05 -11.70 10.72
N HIS A 772 6.38 -11.78 11.86
CA HIS A 772 6.66 -10.95 13.02
C HIS A 772 8.13 -11.10 13.44
N ALA A 773 8.63 -12.32 13.61
CA ALA A 773 10.03 -12.56 13.94
C ALA A 773 11.01 -11.98 12.89
N ARG A 774 10.69 -12.14 11.59
CA ARG A 774 11.52 -11.66 10.48
C ARG A 774 11.57 -10.14 10.39
N MET A 775 10.44 -9.47 10.53
CA MET A 775 10.34 -8.01 10.49
C MET A 775 10.98 -7.37 11.73
N HIS A 776 10.89 -7.99 12.91
CA HIS A 776 11.65 -7.52 14.08
C HIS A 776 13.15 -7.77 13.96
N ALA A 777 13.56 -8.84 13.28
CA ALA A 777 14.98 -9.10 13.00
C ALA A 777 15.60 -8.04 12.07
N MET A 778 14.82 -7.40 11.19
CA MET A 778 15.28 -6.26 10.38
C MET A 778 15.86 -5.15 11.26
N PHE A 779 15.12 -4.77 12.30
CA PHE A 779 15.51 -3.69 13.22
C PHE A 779 16.72 -4.04 14.09
N THR A 780 16.85 -5.30 14.49
CA THR A 780 17.83 -5.73 15.49
C THR A 780 19.12 -6.29 14.90
N SER A 781 19.06 -6.85 13.68
CA SER A 781 20.16 -7.56 13.03
C SER A 781 20.42 -7.12 11.59
N ASN A 782 19.74 -6.07 11.10
CA ASN A 782 19.87 -5.54 9.74
C ASN A 782 19.76 -6.63 8.67
N SER A 783 18.80 -7.55 8.81
CA SER A 783 18.80 -8.79 8.02
C SER A 783 17.55 -8.98 7.17
N LEU A 784 16.79 -7.92 6.85
CA LEU A 784 15.57 -8.06 6.04
C LEU A 784 15.88 -8.74 4.71
N VAL A 785 16.76 -8.16 3.90
CA VAL A 785 17.29 -8.75 2.67
C VAL A 785 18.35 -9.79 3.05
N ARG A 786 18.16 -11.02 2.60
CA ARG A 786 19.13 -12.11 2.71
C ARG A 786 19.44 -12.60 1.31
N VAL A 787 20.57 -12.13 0.78
CA VAL A 787 21.06 -12.55 -0.54
C VAL A 787 21.34 -14.05 -0.53
N LYS A 788 21.00 -14.73 -1.64
CA LYS A 788 21.26 -16.14 -1.86
C LYS A 788 22.58 -16.32 -2.59
N ASP A 789 23.47 -17.12 -2.01
CA ASP A 789 24.78 -17.42 -2.61
C ASP A 789 24.71 -18.50 -3.71
N ALA A 790 23.65 -19.31 -3.72
CA ALA A 790 23.46 -20.42 -4.66
C ALA A 790 21.98 -20.64 -5.02
N PRO A 791 21.69 -21.18 -6.23
CA PRO A 791 20.36 -21.65 -6.59
C PRO A 791 19.89 -22.80 -5.68
N PRO A 792 18.57 -23.11 -5.63
CA PRO A 792 18.04 -24.19 -4.81
C PRO A 792 18.38 -25.60 -5.35
N TYR A 793 19.11 -25.72 -6.46
CA TYR A 793 19.51 -26.98 -7.08
C TYR A 793 21.03 -26.95 -7.32
N SER A 794 21.66 -28.12 -7.32
CA SER A 794 23.07 -28.24 -7.74
C SER A 794 23.17 -28.17 -9.26
N ASP A 795 24.36 -27.84 -9.78
CA ASP A 795 24.63 -27.84 -11.23
C ASP A 795 24.30 -29.19 -11.88
N VAL A 796 24.47 -30.30 -11.15
CA VAL A 796 24.15 -31.65 -11.62
C VAL A 796 22.63 -31.86 -11.75
N LEU A 797 21.84 -31.30 -10.83
CA LEU A 797 20.38 -31.46 -10.80
C LEU A 797 19.65 -30.40 -11.62
N GLN A 798 20.34 -29.36 -12.10
CA GLN A 798 19.71 -28.22 -12.77
C GLN A 798 18.81 -28.65 -13.94
N ASP A 799 19.36 -29.38 -14.91
CA ASP A 799 18.61 -29.81 -16.09
C ASP A 799 17.45 -30.75 -15.74
N GLU A 800 17.69 -31.66 -14.78
CA GLU A 800 16.66 -32.59 -14.29
C GLU A 800 15.51 -31.84 -13.61
N VAL A 801 15.80 -30.81 -12.82
CA VAL A 801 14.78 -29.95 -12.21
C VAL A 801 14.02 -29.22 -13.30
N MET A 802 14.71 -28.55 -14.24
CA MET A 802 14.06 -27.69 -15.24
C MET A 802 13.10 -28.43 -16.17
N ILE A 803 13.42 -29.67 -16.54
CA ILE A 803 12.59 -30.49 -17.44
C ILE A 803 11.46 -31.19 -16.66
N ASN A 804 11.65 -31.43 -15.36
CA ASN A 804 10.67 -32.11 -14.53
C ASN A 804 9.69 -31.15 -13.84
N ILE A 805 8.53 -30.93 -14.47
CA ILE A 805 7.45 -30.09 -13.95
C ILE A 805 6.92 -30.50 -12.55
N HIS A 806 7.20 -31.73 -12.11
CA HIS A 806 6.80 -32.24 -10.80
C HIS A 806 7.88 -32.07 -9.72
N ALA A 807 9.10 -31.65 -10.09
CA ALA A 807 10.15 -31.36 -9.12
C ALA A 807 9.69 -30.30 -8.11
N ARG A 808 9.90 -30.57 -6.82
CA ARG A 808 9.62 -29.65 -5.71
C ARG A 808 10.82 -29.60 -4.78
N ALA A 809 11.08 -28.41 -4.25
CA ALA A 809 12.10 -28.20 -3.23
C ALA A 809 11.63 -28.79 -1.89
N GLN A 810 12.59 -29.29 -1.12
CA GLN A 810 12.39 -29.84 0.21
C GLN A 810 13.16 -28.98 1.22
N PRO A 811 12.72 -28.91 2.49
CA PRO A 811 13.45 -28.19 3.51
C PRO A 811 14.81 -28.87 3.76
N VAL A 812 15.88 -28.08 3.70
CA VAL A 812 17.26 -28.52 3.96
C VAL A 812 17.93 -27.47 4.85
N GLY A 813 18.21 -27.84 6.11
CA GLY A 813 18.66 -26.88 7.12
C GLY A 813 17.64 -25.76 7.34
N ASP A 814 18.09 -24.51 7.21
CA ASP A 814 17.25 -23.31 7.36
C ASP A 814 16.69 -22.78 6.01
N SER A 815 16.83 -23.54 4.92
CA SER A 815 16.37 -23.16 3.58
C SER A 815 15.68 -24.30 2.84
N TYR A 816 15.49 -24.16 1.52
CA TYR A 816 14.84 -25.14 0.64
C TYR A 816 15.73 -25.47 -0.55
N ALA A 817 15.85 -26.74 -0.88
CA ALA A 817 16.63 -27.21 -2.03
C ALA A 817 15.99 -28.43 -2.71
N PHE A 818 16.32 -28.63 -3.98
CA PHE A 818 15.98 -29.82 -4.76
C PHE A 818 17.00 -30.91 -4.45
N VAL A 819 16.50 -32.06 -3.99
CA VAL A 819 17.34 -33.20 -3.58
C VAL A 819 16.88 -34.43 -4.34
N ALA A 820 17.83 -35.19 -4.88
CA ALA A 820 17.54 -36.44 -5.56
C ALA A 820 17.10 -37.55 -4.58
N PRO A 821 16.20 -38.47 -4.98
CA PRO A 821 15.53 -38.52 -6.28
C PRO A 821 14.44 -37.46 -6.39
N LEU A 822 14.36 -36.79 -7.55
CA LEU A 822 13.30 -35.81 -7.82
C LEU A 822 11.95 -36.53 -7.98
N ALA A 823 10.88 -35.89 -7.51
CA ALA A 823 9.52 -36.42 -7.65
C ALA A 823 9.16 -36.56 -9.14
N THR A 824 8.74 -37.76 -9.57
CA THR A 824 8.38 -38.06 -10.97
C THR A 824 6.88 -37.93 -11.24
N ALA A 825 6.07 -37.73 -10.20
CA ALA A 825 4.63 -37.60 -10.27
C ALA A 825 4.14 -36.40 -9.44
N PRO A 826 2.94 -35.86 -9.71
CA PRO A 826 2.36 -34.81 -8.90
C PRO A 826 2.28 -35.20 -7.41
N PRO A 827 2.44 -34.25 -6.47
CA PRO A 827 2.17 -34.50 -5.06
C PRO A 827 0.76 -35.08 -4.88
N ALA A 828 0.58 -36.01 -3.93
CA ALA A 828 -0.64 -36.81 -3.72
C ALA A 828 -1.95 -36.05 -3.39
N GLY A 829 -2.01 -34.73 -3.60
CA GLY A 829 -3.22 -33.89 -3.52
C GLY A 829 -3.54 -33.08 -4.78
N LYS A 830 -2.67 -33.09 -5.82
CA LYS A 830 -2.86 -32.41 -7.11
C LYS A 830 -2.92 -33.41 -8.28
N GLN A 831 -3.54 -34.57 -8.08
CA GLN A 831 -3.86 -35.45 -9.20
C GLN A 831 -5.02 -34.85 -10.00
N GLN A 832 -4.70 -33.94 -10.92
CA GLN A 832 -5.40 -33.98 -12.21
C GLN A 832 -5.06 -35.31 -12.86
N SER A 833 -6.11 -35.97 -13.34
CA SER A 833 -6.12 -37.28 -13.99
C SER A 833 -5.01 -37.45 -15.02
N SER A 834 -3.91 -38.10 -14.63
CA SER A 834 -3.09 -38.89 -15.54
C SER A 834 -2.62 -40.14 -14.80
N SER A 835 -3.00 -41.27 -15.35
CA SER A 835 -2.71 -42.63 -14.93
C SER A 835 -1.25 -42.88 -14.52
N SER A 836 -1.09 -43.71 -13.48
CA SER A 836 0.10 -44.46 -13.01
C SER A 836 0.86 -43.89 -11.80
N SER A 837 0.56 -44.39 -10.59
CA SER A 837 1.22 -45.56 -9.99
C SER A 837 1.00 -45.66 -8.46
N ALA A 838 0.51 -46.83 -8.04
CA ALA A 838 0.79 -47.55 -6.79
C ALA A 838 0.37 -46.90 -5.47
N SER A 839 -0.90 -47.08 -5.13
CA SER A 839 -1.34 -47.16 -3.72
C SER A 839 -1.50 -48.63 -3.31
N PRO A 840 -1.53 -49.00 -2.02
CA PRO A 840 -1.80 -50.38 -1.58
C PRO A 840 -3.19 -50.91 -1.99
N ASN A 841 -4.04 -50.06 -2.57
CA ASN A 841 -5.31 -50.42 -3.18
C ASN A 841 -5.17 -50.82 -4.66
N ASP A 842 -4.02 -50.63 -5.31
CA ASP A 842 -3.77 -51.14 -6.67
C ASP A 842 -3.67 -52.67 -6.68
N ASP A 843 -3.29 -53.32 -5.58
CA ASP A 843 -3.37 -54.79 -5.45
C ASP A 843 -4.82 -55.28 -5.31
N LEU A 844 -5.71 -54.46 -4.74
CA LEU A 844 -7.15 -54.73 -4.72
C LEU A 844 -7.78 -54.47 -6.10
N ALA A 845 -7.31 -53.45 -6.83
CA ALA A 845 -7.76 -53.15 -8.19
C ALA A 845 -7.20 -54.14 -9.22
N GLN A 846 -5.93 -54.55 -9.13
CA GLN A 846 -5.34 -55.63 -9.95
C GLN A 846 -5.85 -57.00 -9.54
N GLY A 847 -6.12 -57.23 -8.26
CA GLY A 847 -6.85 -58.40 -7.77
C GLY A 847 -8.29 -58.45 -8.31
N ALA A 848 -8.98 -57.30 -8.36
CA ALA A 848 -10.30 -57.16 -8.97
C ALA A 848 -10.25 -57.29 -10.50
N ILE A 849 -9.21 -56.78 -11.18
CA ILE A 849 -8.99 -56.91 -12.63
C ILE A 849 -8.59 -58.36 -13.00
N SER A 850 -7.85 -59.05 -12.15
CA SER A 850 -7.50 -60.48 -12.30
C SER A 850 -8.71 -61.38 -12.03
N ALA A 851 -9.53 -61.04 -11.03
CA ALA A 851 -10.85 -61.66 -10.82
C ALA A 851 -11.86 -61.32 -11.96
N LEU A 852 -11.75 -60.13 -12.56
CA LEU A 852 -12.49 -59.71 -13.76
C LEU A 852 -12.06 -60.54 -14.98
N ALA A 853 -10.76 -60.75 -15.19
CA ALA A 853 -10.24 -61.53 -16.31
C ALA A 853 -10.74 -62.99 -16.28
N GLY A 854 -10.91 -63.56 -15.09
CA GLY A 854 -11.53 -64.88 -14.90
C GLY A 854 -13.04 -64.94 -15.10
N SER A 855 -13.75 -63.80 -15.11
CA SER A 855 -15.21 -63.71 -15.18
C SER A 855 -15.77 -63.06 -16.46
N ILE A 856 -14.91 -62.56 -17.36
CA ILE A 856 -15.30 -62.02 -18.69
C ILE A 856 -16.10 -63.04 -19.53
N GLY A 857 -15.95 -64.35 -19.27
CA GLY A 857 -16.76 -65.39 -19.91
C GLY A 857 -18.23 -65.47 -19.48
N GLN A 858 -18.66 -64.73 -18.44
CA GLN A 858 -20.01 -64.82 -17.86
C GLN A 858 -20.73 -63.47 -17.65
N VAL A 859 -20.21 -62.33 -18.15
CA VAL A 859 -20.87 -61.02 -17.96
C VAL A 859 -22.12 -60.91 -18.86
N GLN A 860 -23.29 -60.72 -18.24
CA GLN A 860 -24.59 -60.59 -18.90
C GLN A 860 -24.98 -59.13 -19.23
N GLY A 861 -24.30 -58.14 -18.63
CA GLY A 861 -24.56 -56.71 -18.85
C GLY A 861 -23.54 -55.84 -18.13
N VAL A 862 -23.24 -54.66 -18.69
CA VAL A 862 -22.31 -53.67 -18.12
C VAL A 862 -22.97 -52.31 -18.10
N GLY A 863 -22.90 -51.63 -16.96
CA GLY A 863 -23.34 -50.25 -16.82
C GLY A 863 -22.21 -49.37 -16.31
N ILE A 864 -21.99 -48.25 -16.99
CA ILE A 864 -20.98 -47.26 -16.63
C ILE A 864 -21.71 -45.93 -16.48
N ASP A 865 -21.44 -45.22 -15.40
CA ASP A 865 -21.95 -43.88 -15.18
C ASP A 865 -20.89 -42.98 -14.55
N ALA A 866 -20.92 -41.72 -14.95
CA ALA A 866 -20.05 -40.68 -14.43
C ALA A 866 -20.88 -39.45 -14.09
N GLN A 867 -20.62 -38.88 -12.92
CA GLN A 867 -21.33 -37.73 -12.37
C GLN A 867 -20.34 -36.64 -11.99
N GLN A 868 -20.63 -35.41 -12.39
CA GLN A 868 -19.88 -34.26 -11.88
C GLN A 868 -20.29 -33.98 -10.43
N VAL A 869 -19.32 -33.86 -9.54
CA VAL A 869 -19.57 -33.63 -8.12
C VAL A 869 -20.19 -32.24 -7.92
N SER A 870 -19.68 -31.24 -8.63
CA SER A 870 -20.12 -29.84 -8.62
C SER A 870 -21.52 -29.64 -9.19
N ALA A 871 -21.94 -30.50 -10.13
CA ALA A 871 -23.25 -30.47 -10.75
C ALA A 871 -24.30 -31.33 -10.01
N PHE A 872 -23.90 -32.04 -8.95
CA PHE A 872 -24.80 -32.92 -8.24
C PHE A 872 -25.90 -32.11 -7.51
N PRO A 873 -27.19 -32.37 -7.78
CA PRO A 873 -28.28 -31.63 -7.16
C PRO A 873 -28.39 -31.97 -5.67
N ALA A 874 -27.94 -31.06 -4.80
CA ALA A 874 -28.02 -31.20 -3.35
C ALA A 874 -29.41 -30.86 -2.75
N ASP A 875 -30.46 -30.87 -3.57
CA ASP A 875 -31.83 -30.61 -3.16
C ASP A 875 -32.40 -31.72 -2.26
N GLU A 876 -33.08 -31.35 -1.17
CA GLU A 876 -33.67 -32.31 -0.23
C GLU A 876 -34.74 -33.19 -0.89
N ALA A 877 -35.54 -32.65 -1.82
CA ALA A 877 -36.57 -33.43 -2.49
C ALA A 877 -35.95 -34.50 -3.41
N PHE A 878 -34.86 -34.17 -4.11
CA PHE A 878 -34.08 -35.11 -4.89
C PHE A 878 -33.50 -36.23 -4.02
N LEU A 879 -32.87 -35.87 -2.89
CA LEU A 879 -32.28 -36.84 -1.97
C LEU A 879 -33.33 -37.79 -1.39
N ARG A 880 -34.45 -37.27 -0.86
CA ARG A 880 -35.54 -38.10 -0.31
C ARG A 880 -36.17 -39.03 -1.34
N ARG A 881 -36.20 -38.63 -2.61
CA ARG A 881 -36.78 -39.44 -3.69
C ARG A 881 -35.85 -40.58 -4.14
N ASN A 882 -34.55 -40.40 -4.04
CA ASN A 882 -33.55 -41.26 -4.71
C ASN A 882 -32.61 -42.02 -3.77
N PHE A 883 -32.50 -41.61 -2.51
CA PHE A 883 -31.59 -42.19 -1.52
C PHE A 883 -32.36 -42.71 -0.32
N THR A 884 -31.93 -43.85 0.23
CA THR A 884 -32.49 -44.34 1.49
C THR A 884 -31.98 -43.48 2.67
N PRO A 885 -32.67 -43.45 3.81
CA PRO A 885 -32.20 -42.74 5.00
C PRO A 885 -30.78 -43.14 5.42
N ALA A 886 -30.43 -44.43 5.28
CA ALA A 886 -29.10 -44.95 5.59
C ALA A 886 -28.03 -44.44 4.63
N GLU A 887 -28.34 -44.27 3.34
CA GLU A 887 -27.41 -43.67 2.38
C GLU A 887 -27.17 -42.19 2.66
N ILE A 888 -28.23 -41.46 3.03
CA ILE A 888 -28.15 -40.04 3.39
C ILE A 888 -27.26 -39.86 4.63
N GLU A 889 -27.47 -40.67 5.67
CA GLU A 889 -26.66 -40.66 6.89
C GLU A 889 -25.21 -41.02 6.60
N TYR A 890 -24.96 -42.08 5.83
CA TYR A 890 -23.61 -42.44 5.42
C TYR A 890 -22.93 -41.29 4.69
N CYS A 891 -23.57 -40.72 3.67
CA CYS A 891 -23.00 -39.61 2.90
C CYS A 891 -22.69 -38.40 3.78
N ALA A 892 -23.58 -38.07 4.72
CA ALA A 892 -23.37 -36.96 5.65
C ALA A 892 -22.15 -37.18 6.57
N SER A 893 -21.81 -38.43 6.87
CA SER A 893 -20.65 -38.79 7.70
C SER A 893 -19.31 -38.83 6.95
N GLN A 894 -19.30 -38.67 5.62
CA GLN A 894 -18.07 -38.70 4.83
C GLN A 894 -17.34 -37.35 4.84
N PRO A 895 -16.00 -37.33 4.63
CA PRO A 895 -15.22 -36.09 4.54
C PRO A 895 -15.72 -35.12 3.46
N ASP A 896 -16.21 -35.65 2.34
CA ASP A 896 -16.90 -34.88 1.30
C ASP A 896 -18.31 -35.47 1.07
N PRO A 897 -19.34 -34.88 1.70
CA PRO A 897 -20.72 -35.36 1.56
C PRO A 897 -21.25 -35.26 0.13
N THR A 898 -20.84 -34.26 -0.63
CA THR A 898 -21.31 -34.03 -2.01
C THR A 898 -20.70 -35.08 -2.95
N ALA A 899 -19.40 -35.33 -2.87
CA ALA A 899 -18.76 -36.40 -3.62
C ALA A 899 -19.28 -37.78 -3.21
N ALA A 900 -19.58 -38.00 -1.92
CA ALA A 900 -20.19 -39.25 -1.46
C ALA A 900 -21.58 -39.47 -2.07
N ARG A 901 -22.40 -38.42 -2.17
CA ARG A 901 -23.73 -38.48 -2.82
C ARG A 901 -23.60 -38.74 -4.33
N ALA A 902 -22.71 -38.00 -5.01
CA ALA A 902 -22.46 -38.16 -6.44
C ALA A 902 -21.98 -39.58 -6.78
N ARG A 903 -21.09 -40.18 -5.97
CA ARG A 903 -20.65 -41.58 -6.13
C ARG A 903 -21.78 -42.59 -6.05
N ARG A 904 -22.63 -42.47 -5.03
CA ARG A 904 -23.76 -43.38 -4.85
C ARG A 904 -24.82 -43.19 -5.94
N TRP A 905 -25.00 -41.96 -6.42
CA TRP A 905 -25.85 -41.70 -7.57
C TRP A 905 -25.31 -42.33 -8.85
N ALA A 906 -24.01 -42.17 -9.14
CA ALA A 906 -23.35 -42.84 -10.26
C ALA A 906 -23.52 -44.36 -10.17
N ALA A 907 -23.41 -44.95 -8.97
CA ALA A 907 -23.65 -46.38 -8.76
C ALA A 907 -25.07 -46.80 -9.12
N LYS A 908 -26.08 -46.05 -8.70
CA LYS A 908 -27.50 -46.30 -8.99
C LYS A 908 -27.77 -46.26 -10.50
N GLU A 909 -27.28 -45.23 -11.18
CA GLU A 909 -27.38 -45.08 -12.63
C GLU A 909 -26.64 -46.19 -13.39
N ALA A 910 -25.44 -46.55 -12.95
CA ALA A 910 -24.67 -47.65 -13.52
C ALA A 910 -25.40 -49.00 -13.32
N ALA A 911 -26.01 -49.26 -12.16
CA ALA A 911 -26.80 -50.47 -11.93
C ALA A 911 -28.05 -50.53 -12.81
N PHE A 912 -28.75 -49.40 -12.94
CA PHE A 912 -29.91 -49.27 -13.83
C PHE A 912 -29.53 -49.62 -15.28
N LYS A 913 -28.41 -49.09 -15.77
CA LYS A 913 -27.86 -49.40 -17.11
C LYS A 913 -27.44 -50.86 -17.26
N ALA A 914 -26.77 -51.44 -16.25
CA ALA A 914 -26.31 -52.82 -16.28
C ALA A 914 -27.46 -53.85 -16.34
N LEU A 915 -28.61 -53.52 -15.76
CA LEU A 915 -29.81 -54.38 -15.81
C LEU A 915 -30.57 -54.27 -17.14
N GLY A 916 -30.36 -53.22 -17.94
CA GLY A 916 -31.02 -53.04 -19.23
C GLY A 916 -32.53 -52.79 -19.14
N VAL A 917 -33.01 -52.28 -18.00
CA VAL A 917 -34.42 -51.96 -17.78
C VAL A 917 -34.84 -50.70 -18.54
N ALA A 918 -36.05 -50.70 -19.11
CA ALA A 918 -36.57 -49.56 -19.85
C ALA A 918 -36.88 -48.37 -18.91
N GLY A 919 -36.41 -47.17 -19.28
CA GLY A 919 -36.62 -45.94 -18.51
C GLY A 919 -38.09 -45.54 -18.39
N ARG A 920 -38.52 -45.16 -17.18
CA ARG A 920 -39.89 -44.66 -16.88
C ARG A 920 -39.96 -43.12 -16.82
N GLY A 921 -39.04 -42.45 -17.50
CA GLY A 921 -38.88 -40.99 -17.52
C GLY A 921 -37.88 -40.47 -16.47
N ALA A 922 -37.38 -39.25 -16.68
CA ALA A 922 -36.30 -38.64 -15.88
C ALA A 922 -36.64 -38.38 -14.40
N ALA A 923 -37.90 -38.54 -14.01
CA ALA A 923 -38.39 -38.32 -12.65
C ALA A 923 -38.61 -39.62 -11.85
N ALA A 924 -38.37 -40.78 -12.45
CA ALA A 924 -38.54 -42.07 -11.78
C ALA A 924 -37.49 -42.23 -10.66
N PRO A 925 -37.88 -42.72 -9.47
CA PRO A 925 -36.95 -42.88 -8.35
C PRO A 925 -36.01 -44.05 -8.58
N LEU A 926 -34.73 -43.89 -8.24
CA LEU A 926 -33.74 -44.99 -8.18
C LEU A 926 -33.47 -45.47 -6.75
N ILE A 927 -34.42 -45.24 -5.83
CA ILE A 927 -34.29 -45.60 -4.42
C ILE A 927 -34.18 -47.12 -4.19
N ASP A 928 -34.76 -47.93 -5.09
CA ASP A 928 -34.72 -49.40 -5.06
C ASP A 928 -33.30 -49.99 -5.26
N PHE A 929 -32.36 -49.17 -5.73
CA PHE A 929 -30.94 -49.49 -5.82
C PHE A 929 -30.21 -48.92 -4.60
N GLU A 930 -30.38 -49.52 -3.42
CA GLU A 930 -29.65 -49.08 -2.23
C GLU A 930 -28.18 -49.52 -2.32
N VAL A 931 -27.24 -48.58 -2.22
CA VAL A 931 -25.82 -48.89 -2.08
C VAL A 931 -25.52 -49.14 -0.61
N VAL A 932 -24.76 -50.17 -0.28
CA VAL A 932 -24.36 -50.50 1.10
C VAL A 932 -22.86 -50.65 1.16
N SER A 933 -22.24 -50.07 2.18
CA SER A 933 -20.80 -50.21 2.43
C SER A 933 -20.56 -51.33 3.43
N SER A 934 -19.76 -52.33 3.08
CA SER A 934 -19.32 -53.41 3.98
C SER A 934 -17.79 -53.49 4.03
N ALA A 935 -17.24 -54.33 4.93
CA ALA A 935 -15.81 -54.61 5.02
C ALA A 935 -15.23 -55.27 3.74
N GLU A 936 -16.08 -55.84 2.89
CA GLU A 936 -15.71 -56.50 1.63
C GLU A 936 -15.83 -55.56 0.41
N GLY A 937 -16.31 -54.33 0.62
CA GLY A 937 -16.49 -53.32 -0.43
C GLY A 937 -17.96 -52.86 -0.60
N PRO A 938 -18.21 -51.91 -1.52
CA PRO A 938 -19.55 -51.41 -1.81
C PRO A 938 -20.36 -52.47 -2.57
N SER A 939 -21.60 -52.69 -2.15
CA SER A 939 -22.53 -53.65 -2.76
C SER A 939 -23.93 -53.05 -2.88
N PHE A 940 -24.82 -53.72 -3.62
CA PHE A 940 -26.22 -53.30 -3.71
C PHE A 940 -27.11 -54.14 -2.80
N ARG A 941 -28.01 -53.48 -2.07
CA ARG A 941 -29.23 -54.08 -1.54
C ARG A 941 -30.39 -53.66 -2.45
N LEU A 942 -30.83 -54.57 -3.29
CA LEU A 942 -31.92 -54.30 -4.23
C LEU A 942 -33.27 -54.60 -3.58
N THR A 943 -34.24 -53.70 -3.75
CA THR A 943 -35.63 -53.87 -3.32
C THR A 943 -36.57 -53.65 -4.51
N GLY A 944 -37.88 -53.88 -4.28
CA GLY A 944 -38.91 -53.50 -5.25
C GLY A 944 -38.70 -54.02 -6.67
N GLU A 945 -38.75 -53.11 -7.64
CA GLU A 945 -38.62 -53.45 -9.07
C GLU A 945 -37.17 -53.75 -9.46
N ALA A 946 -36.19 -53.15 -8.79
CA ALA A 946 -34.77 -53.43 -9.02
C ALA A 946 -34.43 -54.89 -8.66
N ALA A 947 -34.98 -55.40 -7.56
CA ALA A 947 -34.83 -56.81 -7.17
C ALA A 947 -35.49 -57.77 -8.17
N ALA A 948 -36.65 -57.40 -8.71
CA ALA A 948 -37.33 -58.18 -9.75
C ALA A 948 -36.52 -58.21 -11.06
N ALA A 949 -35.94 -57.06 -11.45
CA ALA A 949 -35.11 -56.93 -12.65
C ALA A 949 -33.75 -57.65 -12.54
N ALA A 950 -33.21 -57.79 -11.33
CA ALA A 950 -31.96 -58.50 -11.07
C ALA A 950 -32.13 -60.01 -10.80
N LYS A 951 -33.35 -60.56 -10.93
CA LYS A 951 -33.63 -61.96 -10.60
C LYS A 951 -32.79 -62.92 -11.45
N GLY A 952 -31.96 -63.74 -10.79
CA GLY A 952 -31.03 -64.67 -11.46
C GLY A 952 -29.68 -64.03 -11.84
N SER A 953 -29.41 -62.81 -11.39
CA SER A 953 -28.15 -62.11 -11.60
C SER A 953 -27.61 -61.52 -10.29
N LYS A 954 -26.28 -61.43 -10.19
CA LYS A 954 -25.53 -60.70 -9.16
C LYS A 954 -24.91 -59.44 -9.77
N LEU A 955 -24.95 -58.32 -9.05
CA LEU A 955 -24.31 -57.06 -9.46
C LEU A 955 -22.99 -56.87 -8.72
N LEU A 956 -21.90 -56.72 -9.46
CA LEU A 956 -20.60 -56.37 -8.92
C LEU A 956 -20.37 -54.86 -9.13
N LEU A 957 -20.11 -54.14 -8.04
CA LEU A 957 -20.00 -52.68 -8.03
C LEU A 957 -18.56 -52.25 -7.78
N SER A 958 -18.07 -51.32 -8.61
CA SER A 958 -16.88 -50.52 -8.34
C SER A 958 -17.24 -49.05 -8.42
N ILE A 959 -16.88 -48.28 -7.40
CA ILE A 959 -17.08 -46.82 -7.35
C ILE A 959 -15.78 -46.11 -7.00
N SER A 960 -15.49 -45.03 -7.70
CA SER A 960 -14.36 -44.16 -7.41
C SER A 960 -14.77 -42.70 -7.61
N HIS A 961 -14.00 -41.79 -7.05
CA HIS A 961 -14.11 -40.37 -7.38
C HIS A 961 -12.73 -39.73 -7.33
N SER A 962 -12.52 -38.72 -8.15
CA SER A 962 -11.34 -37.87 -8.11
C SER A 962 -11.71 -36.48 -8.58
N GLY A 963 -11.30 -35.46 -7.83
CA GLY A 963 -11.67 -34.07 -8.08
C GLY A 963 -13.18 -33.91 -8.26
N ASP A 964 -13.58 -33.38 -9.42
CA ASP A 964 -14.97 -33.09 -9.75
C ASP A 964 -15.72 -34.25 -10.45
N THR A 965 -15.19 -35.47 -10.47
CA THR A 965 -15.83 -36.60 -11.18
C THR A 965 -15.96 -37.83 -10.28
N ALA A 966 -17.18 -38.34 -10.16
CA ALA A 966 -17.49 -39.63 -9.56
C ALA A 966 -17.85 -40.63 -10.67
N VAL A 967 -17.25 -41.83 -10.63
CA VAL A 967 -17.48 -42.87 -11.64
C VAL A 967 -17.91 -44.16 -10.95
N ALA A 968 -18.87 -44.84 -11.55
CA ALA A 968 -19.28 -46.18 -11.15
C ALA A 968 -19.29 -47.13 -12.34
N VAL A 969 -18.85 -48.36 -12.09
CA VAL A 969 -18.92 -49.47 -13.04
C VAL A 969 -19.66 -50.61 -12.35
N VAL A 970 -20.69 -51.12 -13.02
CA VAL A 970 -21.49 -52.25 -12.56
C VAL A 970 -21.49 -53.36 -13.59
N HIS A 971 -21.08 -54.56 -13.16
CA HIS A 971 -21.19 -55.79 -13.96
C HIS A 971 -22.37 -56.62 -13.47
N ARG A 972 -23.25 -57.01 -14.40
CA ARG A 972 -24.28 -58.02 -14.18
C ARG A 972 -23.72 -59.39 -14.54
N VAL A 973 -23.62 -60.29 -13.56
CA VAL A 973 -23.19 -61.69 -13.75
C VAL A 973 -24.31 -62.64 -13.31
N PRO A 974 -24.34 -63.92 -13.72
CA PRO A 974 -25.28 -64.91 -13.20
C PRO A 974 -25.17 -65.01 -11.67
N ALA A 975 -26.32 -65.17 -10.99
CA ALA A 975 -26.38 -65.32 -9.54
C ALA A 975 -25.77 -66.64 -9.05
#